data_AF-A0A432HBE5-F1
#
_entry.id   AF-A0A432HBE5-F1
#
_cell.length_a   1.000
_cell.length_b   1.000
_cell.length_c   1.000
_cell.angle_alpha   90.00
_cell.angle_beta   90.00
_cell.angle_gamma   90.00
#
_symmetry.space_group_name_H-M   'P 1'
#
loop_
_entity.id
_entity.type
_entity.pdbx_description
1 polymer ?
#
loop_
_entity_poly.entity_id
_entity_poly.type
_entity_poly.pdbx_seq_one_letter_code
_entity_poly.pdbx_strand_id
1 'polypeptide(L)'
;MSSLRGHLEHFGLQELLQTLSHGARTGTLQIERNDEKVSIVFETGHITLVRSGSSSQIRFRSILLRGGIVSETDLLQARKDQEETGMLLGRALIERGIIDDVQLSQALRLKVEEELFDLFLWENGTFEFFPELIQSTAEDEIHQVTRIQVDPMSVIIEGLRQADEWKVIRDRIKDLHWILVPVDGTPPPAESHSLYMLVDGHRSTDEVLALASTTRFDTCSVLYRFIEEGKLREATHGEMLKEARARVHDRPASSLCLYESLIDRAGTSMGHTLLEEAAECAAHHDPSAQADFIRQAVEILRNNGDGPGAWIRLQRLLVLAPGSLEDLLESWSLREYIPTRRVLTLLDELTRALRRAGEYRQLSSILRDAEPLRGTDPSYWLQLGEALQRCKDPEAETYLARAIQISDKKNPEVALRAERLLRDMKSDLSLGDEDVEVLRQRRANMDSHRKLRRGIVFGAAGLLFVLSLLQVSSEWRAKGLLSAARSIEASGFGISSMKSAAIAFERVAREHPWTFAGSDGARSSDRLRVAIQQQQQSEQLAQSADLQMQRTKRIEKLMQVRSSIREAQEFRKNGDVIAARKILDAIDPEALDVLPEIEFKSIKVPVVIESRPSGARVLNSMRKFIGITPAIVDLPLGDEMKFFVERPGCRTKTIQLSGSSPATVEVALVRGPLRTYTLPGPVQQAALAGDTLVLAGRDGQVRIVDVNQLSSIGEHVIGIEGHPTPILIEKNGIVLAVPYSGRPVLIREGGKVRPFGPAARAPWSAACSLDRGWVLADVDGRVIHLDSRGKTRWEYNCNAPVALLGSSAEGDLFVIDRARFQYRIGTDGKQVGSAVRLPGEALQILPDGRALLHDGRMWKPGSMSLGPVPSTTPRHQGPRCLYGTESGWAVFAGSTTQEHPSPSAAACAPLESSSGDGSTWVAGIDGILRLHDSNGVITSEVELGAIAIDLQLSEQGRILVTLSDGRLCDVEELQR
;
A
#
# COMPACT_ATOMS: atom_id res chain seq x y z
N MET A 1 -10.44 -33.54 -19.15
CA MET A 1 -9.90 -34.16 -17.92
C MET A 1 -10.72 -33.65 -16.74
N SER A 2 -10.99 -34.50 -15.76
CA SER A 2 -11.99 -34.30 -14.69
C SER A 2 -11.78 -33.01 -13.88
N SER A 3 -12.81 -32.16 -13.79
CA SER A 3 -12.82 -31.01 -12.88
C SER A 3 -12.72 -31.50 -11.43
N LEU A 4 -11.83 -30.90 -10.65
CA LEU A 4 -11.67 -31.21 -9.22
C LEU A 4 -12.74 -30.40 -8.48
N ARG A 5 -13.77 -31.06 -7.97
CA ARG A 5 -14.88 -30.42 -7.24
C ARG A 5 -15.19 -31.15 -5.95
N GLY A 6 -15.64 -30.43 -4.93
CA GLY A 6 -15.97 -31.02 -3.64
C GLY A 6 -16.40 -30.00 -2.60
N HIS A 7 -16.35 -30.42 -1.34
CA HIS A 7 -16.68 -29.60 -0.18
C HIS A 7 -15.43 -29.35 0.68
N LEU A 8 -15.24 -28.11 1.13
CA LEU A 8 -14.11 -27.68 1.96
C LEU A 8 -14.00 -28.46 3.27
N GLU A 9 -15.13 -28.85 3.86
CA GLU A 9 -15.20 -29.60 5.13
C GLU A 9 -14.57 -31.00 5.06
N HIS A 10 -14.42 -31.58 3.86
CA HIS A 10 -13.87 -32.92 3.66
C HIS A 10 -12.40 -32.94 3.23
N PHE A 11 -11.95 -31.90 2.52
CA PHE A 11 -10.61 -31.85 1.91
C PHE A 11 -9.73 -30.74 2.50
N GLY A 12 -10.33 -29.72 3.12
CA GLY A 12 -9.62 -28.57 3.67
C GLY A 12 -8.94 -27.69 2.60
N LEU A 13 -8.78 -26.40 2.90
CA LEU A 13 -8.10 -25.48 1.99
C LEU A 13 -6.62 -25.86 1.80
N GLN A 14 -5.94 -26.28 2.87
CA GLN A 14 -4.54 -26.66 2.85
C GLN A 14 -4.24 -27.78 1.83
N GLU A 15 -5.04 -28.85 1.81
CA GLU A 15 -4.78 -30.00 0.92
C GLU A 15 -5.10 -29.63 -0.52
N LEU A 16 -6.08 -28.75 -0.77
CA LEU A 16 -6.36 -28.20 -2.10
C LEU A 16 -5.18 -27.40 -2.64
N LEU A 17 -4.68 -26.44 -1.87
CA LEU A 17 -3.55 -25.61 -2.26
C LEU A 17 -2.29 -26.46 -2.47
N GLN A 18 -2.02 -27.44 -1.60
CA GLN A 18 -0.89 -28.37 -1.75
C GLN A 18 -1.03 -29.25 -3.00
N THR A 19 -2.22 -29.79 -3.26
CA THR A 19 -2.47 -30.68 -4.41
C THR A 19 -2.28 -29.94 -5.73
N LEU A 20 -2.79 -28.70 -5.82
CA LEU A 20 -2.64 -27.86 -7.01
C LEU A 20 -1.19 -27.40 -7.21
N SER A 21 -0.48 -27.07 -6.12
CA SER A 21 0.94 -26.71 -6.14
C SER A 21 1.85 -27.87 -6.57
N HIS A 22 1.78 -29.02 -5.88
CA HIS A 22 2.59 -30.21 -6.19
C HIS A 22 2.32 -30.76 -7.58
N GLY A 23 1.08 -30.63 -8.06
CA GLY A 23 0.70 -31.02 -9.41
C GLY A 23 1.10 -30.02 -10.50
N ALA A 24 1.77 -28.91 -10.13
CA ALA A 24 2.10 -27.77 -11.01
C ALA A 24 0.91 -27.33 -11.88
N ARG A 25 -0.31 -27.37 -11.31
CA ARG A 25 -1.54 -27.15 -12.07
C ARG A 25 -1.70 -25.67 -12.42
N THR A 26 -2.22 -25.41 -13.61
CA THR A 26 -2.59 -24.07 -14.09
C THR A 26 -4.09 -24.02 -14.32
N GLY A 27 -4.77 -23.00 -13.80
CA GLY A 27 -6.22 -22.86 -13.86
C GLY A 27 -6.78 -22.02 -12.72
N THR A 28 -8.11 -21.95 -12.60
CA THR A 28 -8.77 -21.17 -11.55
C THR A 28 -9.46 -22.10 -10.55
N LEU A 29 -9.13 -21.98 -9.27
CA LEU A 29 -9.84 -22.60 -8.15
C LEU A 29 -10.92 -21.64 -7.66
N GLN A 30 -12.17 -22.05 -7.74
CA GLN A 30 -13.31 -21.29 -7.26
C GLN A 30 -13.81 -21.91 -5.96
N ILE A 31 -14.06 -21.07 -4.96
CA ILE A 31 -14.53 -21.45 -3.62
C ILE A 31 -15.77 -20.61 -3.31
N GLU A 32 -16.84 -21.25 -2.86
CA GLU A 32 -18.12 -20.58 -2.58
C GLU A 32 -18.66 -20.99 -1.20
N ARG A 33 -19.08 -20.00 -0.42
CA ARG A 33 -19.74 -20.15 0.88
C ARG A 33 -20.82 -19.09 1.03
N ASN A 34 -22.07 -19.51 1.15
CA ASN A 34 -23.24 -18.61 1.16
C ASN A 34 -23.23 -17.70 -0.09
N ASP A 35 -23.31 -16.37 0.10
CA ASP A 35 -23.23 -15.37 -0.98
C ASP A 35 -21.78 -14.91 -1.27
N GLU A 36 -20.78 -15.48 -0.59
CA GLU A 36 -19.37 -15.14 -0.79
C GLU A 36 -18.71 -16.13 -1.76
N LYS A 37 -18.01 -15.57 -2.76
CA LYS A 37 -17.31 -16.32 -3.79
C LYS A 37 -15.88 -15.84 -3.91
N VAL A 38 -14.93 -16.76 -3.88
CA VAL A 38 -13.50 -16.47 -4.02
C VAL A 38 -12.91 -17.29 -5.16
N SER A 39 -12.11 -16.66 -6.02
CA SER A 39 -11.44 -17.29 -7.16
C SER A 39 -9.93 -17.10 -7.02
N ILE A 40 -9.17 -18.18 -7.04
CA ILE A 40 -7.71 -18.20 -6.93
C ILE A 40 -7.15 -18.71 -8.25
N VAL A 41 -6.31 -17.91 -8.90
CA VAL A 41 -5.65 -18.27 -10.15
C VAL A 41 -4.30 -18.88 -9.86
N PHE A 42 -4.08 -20.07 -10.42
CA PHE A 42 -2.82 -20.80 -10.39
C PHE A 42 -2.13 -20.77 -11.76
N GLU A 43 -0.83 -20.52 -11.75
CA GLU A 43 0.05 -20.65 -12.91
C GLU A 43 1.28 -21.47 -12.50
N THR A 44 1.47 -22.64 -13.14
CA THR A 44 2.59 -23.56 -12.85
C THR A 44 2.72 -23.95 -11.37
N GLY A 45 1.58 -24.08 -10.66
CA GLY A 45 1.56 -24.40 -9.24
C GLY A 45 1.74 -23.19 -8.30
N HIS A 46 1.98 -21.99 -8.81
CA HIS A 46 2.04 -20.76 -8.01
C HIS A 46 0.72 -19.99 -8.05
N ILE A 47 0.40 -19.29 -6.97
CA ILE A 47 -0.76 -18.38 -6.94
C ILE A 47 -0.33 -17.04 -7.53
N THR A 48 -1.07 -16.58 -8.52
CA THR A 48 -0.79 -15.32 -9.23
C THR A 48 -1.85 -14.25 -8.97
N LEU A 49 -3.07 -14.66 -8.65
CA LEU A 49 -4.20 -13.77 -8.41
C LEU A 49 -5.23 -14.39 -7.46
N VAL A 50 -5.86 -13.54 -6.65
CA VAL A 50 -7.04 -13.89 -5.85
C VAL A 50 -8.12 -12.84 -6.10
N ARG A 51 -9.37 -13.29 -6.20
CA ARG A 51 -10.56 -12.46 -6.40
C ARG A 51 -11.60 -12.84 -5.35
N SER A 52 -12.08 -11.90 -4.55
CA SER A 52 -13.21 -12.12 -3.63
C SER A 52 -14.42 -11.31 -4.08
N GLY A 53 -15.62 -11.90 -4.10
CA GLY A 53 -16.87 -11.23 -4.45
C GLY A 53 -17.52 -10.46 -3.29
N SER A 54 -16.92 -10.49 -2.10
CA SER A 54 -17.44 -9.82 -0.91
C SER A 54 -17.26 -8.29 -0.95
N SER A 55 -18.15 -7.54 -0.27
CA SER A 55 -17.97 -6.10 -0.01
C SER A 55 -16.71 -5.79 0.82
N SER A 56 -16.10 -6.82 1.43
CA SER A 56 -14.86 -6.74 2.21
C SER A 56 -13.58 -6.88 1.37
N GLN A 57 -13.62 -6.74 0.04
CA GLN A 57 -12.40 -6.74 -0.78
C GLN A 57 -11.35 -5.78 -0.22
N ILE A 58 -10.17 -6.33 0.10
CA ILE A 58 -9.03 -5.53 0.50
C ILE A 58 -8.61 -4.71 -0.73
N ARG A 59 -8.82 -3.40 -0.67
CA ARG A 59 -8.52 -2.54 -1.81
C ARG A 59 -7.02 -2.39 -1.94
N PHE A 60 -6.48 -2.51 -3.15
CA PHE A 60 -5.06 -2.24 -3.40
C PHE A 60 -4.65 -0.84 -2.88
N ARG A 61 -5.56 0.13 -2.97
CA ARG A 61 -5.46 1.46 -2.35
C ARG A 61 -5.19 1.41 -0.84
N SER A 62 -5.89 0.57 -0.08
CA SER A 62 -5.72 0.51 1.37
C SER A 62 -4.38 -0.10 1.75
N ILE A 63 -3.85 -1.05 0.98
CA ILE A 63 -2.51 -1.60 1.22
C ILE A 63 -1.43 -0.53 1.01
N LEU A 64 -1.51 0.24 -0.07
CA LEU A 64 -0.57 1.31 -0.36
C LEU A 64 -0.58 2.43 0.70
N LEU A 65 -1.78 2.80 1.18
CA LEU A 65 -1.94 3.80 2.25
C LEU A 65 -1.44 3.26 3.59
N ARG A 66 -1.82 2.04 3.98
CA ARG A 66 -1.42 1.42 5.26
C ARG A 66 0.09 1.23 5.36
N GLY A 67 0.74 0.83 4.26
CA GLY A 67 2.19 0.67 4.21
C GLY A 67 2.98 1.98 4.20
N GLY A 68 2.31 3.14 4.14
CA GLY A 68 2.96 4.45 4.02
C GLY A 68 3.72 4.64 2.71
N ILE A 69 3.48 3.77 1.73
CA ILE A 69 4.16 3.75 0.42
C ILE A 69 3.66 4.93 -0.41
N VAL A 70 2.39 5.32 -0.23
CA VAL A 70 1.74 6.37 -1.02
C VAL A 70 0.88 7.24 -0.11
N SER A 71 0.90 8.57 -0.30
CA SER A 71 0.00 9.47 0.42
C SER A 71 -1.41 9.51 -0.20
N GLU A 72 -2.40 9.98 0.56
CA GLU A 72 -3.77 10.13 0.03
C GLU A 72 -3.85 11.15 -1.11
N THR A 73 -3.01 12.20 -1.04
CA THR A 73 -2.88 13.19 -2.11
C THR A 73 -2.28 12.60 -3.38
N ASP A 74 -1.27 11.74 -3.25
CA ASP A 74 -0.61 11.07 -4.38
C ASP A 74 -1.56 10.10 -5.09
N LEU A 75 -2.35 9.35 -4.33
CA LEU A 75 -3.39 8.47 -4.87
C LEU A 75 -4.51 9.24 -5.57
N LEU A 76 -4.92 10.39 -5.03
CA LEU A 76 -5.90 11.26 -5.68
C LEU A 76 -5.39 11.78 -7.02
N GLN A 77 -4.10 12.13 -7.11
CA GLN A 77 -3.49 12.58 -8.35
C GLN A 77 -3.32 11.44 -9.36
N ALA A 78 -2.82 10.27 -8.94
CA ALA A 78 -2.72 9.10 -9.81
C ALA A 78 -4.08 8.59 -10.31
N ARG A 79 -5.15 8.80 -9.53
CA ARG A 79 -6.53 8.50 -9.95
C ARG A 79 -7.03 9.47 -11.01
N LYS A 80 -6.71 10.76 -10.90
CA LYS A 80 -7.04 11.74 -11.96
C LYS A 80 -6.36 11.38 -13.27
N ASP A 81 -5.09 10.97 -13.21
CA ASP A 81 -4.38 10.47 -14.39
C ASP A 81 -5.05 9.25 -14.99
N GLN A 82 -5.49 8.29 -14.17
CA GLN A 82 -6.25 7.14 -14.60
C GLN A 82 -7.57 7.54 -15.30
N GLU A 83 -8.30 8.51 -14.75
CA GLU A 83 -9.55 9.02 -15.33
C GLU A 83 -9.31 9.78 -16.65
N GLU A 84 -8.19 10.48 -16.78
CA GLU A 84 -7.85 11.29 -17.96
C GLU A 84 -7.20 10.47 -19.10
N THR A 85 -6.42 9.44 -18.78
CA THR A 85 -5.63 8.69 -19.76
C THR A 85 -6.10 7.25 -19.97
N GLY A 86 -6.95 6.72 -19.08
CA GLY A 86 -7.33 5.30 -19.04
C GLY A 86 -6.21 4.38 -18.56
N MET A 87 -5.09 4.92 -18.05
CA MET A 87 -3.99 4.10 -17.55
C MET A 87 -4.33 3.45 -16.20
N LEU A 88 -3.60 2.40 -15.86
CA LEU A 88 -3.77 1.68 -14.61
C LEU A 88 -3.23 2.42 -13.41
N LEU A 89 -3.91 2.35 -12.26
CA LEU A 89 -3.47 3.03 -11.04
C LEU A 89 -2.02 2.68 -10.63
N GLY A 90 -1.63 1.40 -10.66
CA GLY A 90 -0.25 1.00 -10.34
C GLY A 90 0.77 1.58 -11.32
N ARG A 91 0.40 1.66 -12.61
CA ARG A 91 1.24 2.27 -13.65
C ARG A 91 1.29 3.79 -13.54
N ALA A 92 0.18 4.45 -13.20
CA ALA A 92 0.11 5.88 -12.91
C ALA A 92 1.03 6.24 -11.74
N LEU A 93 1.07 5.40 -10.70
CA LEU A 93 1.97 5.59 -9.56
C LEU A 93 3.45 5.43 -9.94
N ILE A 94 3.79 4.48 -10.83
CA ILE A 94 5.15 4.30 -11.37
C ILE A 94 5.56 5.46 -12.29
N GLU A 95 4.70 5.87 -13.23
CA GLU A 95 5.00 6.93 -14.19
C GLU A 95 5.19 8.29 -13.52
N ARG A 96 4.51 8.54 -12.40
CA ARG A 96 4.73 9.71 -11.55
C ARG A 96 5.98 9.60 -10.66
N GLY A 97 6.65 8.46 -10.62
CA GLY A 97 7.82 8.20 -9.77
C GLY A 97 7.49 8.12 -8.28
N ILE A 98 6.24 7.81 -7.93
CA ILE A 98 5.78 7.73 -6.53
C ILE A 98 6.15 6.36 -5.93
N ILE A 99 6.02 5.30 -6.72
CA ILE A 99 6.43 3.93 -6.36
C ILE A 99 7.30 3.32 -7.46
N ASP A 100 8.16 2.37 -7.12
CA ASP A 100 8.88 1.53 -8.08
C ASP A 100 8.20 0.15 -8.28
N ASP A 101 8.68 -0.62 -9.28
CA ASP A 101 8.18 -1.97 -9.57
C ASP A 101 8.32 -2.94 -8.37
N VAL A 102 9.34 -2.76 -7.54
CA VAL A 102 9.59 -3.63 -6.38
C VAL A 102 8.53 -3.38 -5.32
N GLN A 103 8.26 -2.11 -4.99
CA GLN A 103 7.23 -1.68 -4.06
C GLN A 103 5.84 -2.09 -4.55
N LEU A 104 5.56 -1.95 -5.85
CA LEU A 104 4.33 -2.43 -6.46
C LEU A 104 4.18 -3.95 -6.30
N SER A 105 5.23 -4.72 -6.60
CA SER A 105 5.22 -6.18 -6.48
C SER A 105 4.98 -6.65 -5.04
N GLN A 106 5.58 -5.98 -4.06
CA GLN A 106 5.43 -6.28 -2.64
C GLN A 106 4.01 -5.98 -2.15
N ALA A 107 3.45 -4.83 -2.53
CA ALA A 107 2.09 -4.46 -2.18
C ALA A 107 1.05 -5.41 -2.80
N LEU A 108 1.26 -5.86 -4.03
CA LEU A 108 0.40 -6.86 -4.69
C LEU A 108 0.53 -8.25 -4.06
N ARG A 109 1.75 -8.67 -3.68
CA ARG A 109 1.96 -9.93 -2.95
C ARG A 109 1.22 -9.91 -1.60
N LEU A 110 1.38 -8.83 -0.83
CA LEU A 110 0.70 -8.67 0.46
C LEU A 110 -0.82 -8.71 0.30
N LYS A 111 -1.37 -8.12 -0.77
CA LYS A 111 -2.80 -8.21 -1.11
C LYS A 111 -3.28 -9.65 -1.27
N VAL A 112 -2.52 -10.43 -2.05
CA VAL A 112 -2.84 -11.84 -2.30
C VAL A 112 -2.74 -12.65 -1.02
N GLU A 113 -1.72 -12.42 -0.19
CA GLU A 113 -1.53 -13.11 1.09
C GLU A 113 -2.68 -12.80 2.08
N GLU A 114 -3.04 -11.52 2.29
CA GLU A 114 -4.14 -11.15 3.19
C GLU A 114 -5.50 -11.73 2.74
N GLU A 115 -5.80 -11.72 1.44
CA GLU A 115 -7.05 -12.31 0.91
C GLU A 115 -7.10 -13.85 1.07
N LEU A 116 -5.94 -14.52 1.03
CA LEU A 116 -5.87 -15.96 1.23
C LEU A 116 -6.02 -16.35 2.71
N PHE A 117 -5.48 -15.57 3.63
CA PHE A 117 -5.57 -15.86 5.06
C PHE A 117 -7.02 -15.89 5.56
N ASP A 118 -7.88 -15.00 5.07
CA ASP A 118 -9.32 -15.01 5.39
C ASP A 118 -10.02 -16.32 4.97
N LEU A 119 -9.55 -17.00 3.91
CA LEU A 119 -10.11 -18.28 3.47
C LEU A 119 -9.76 -19.44 4.42
N PHE A 120 -8.65 -19.38 5.15
CA PHE A 120 -8.31 -20.40 6.15
C PHE A 120 -9.29 -20.38 7.34
N LEU A 121 -10.09 -19.32 7.50
CA LEU A 121 -11.16 -19.22 8.47
C LEU A 121 -12.46 -19.91 8.02
N TRP A 122 -12.54 -20.40 6.77
CA TRP A 122 -13.73 -21.03 6.23
C TRP A 122 -13.72 -22.53 6.52
N GLU A 123 -14.59 -22.96 7.45
CA GLU A 123 -14.72 -24.37 7.81
C GLU A 123 -15.59 -25.15 6.82
N ASN A 124 -16.59 -24.48 6.21
CA ASN A 124 -17.55 -25.08 5.28
C ASN A 124 -17.61 -24.28 3.97
N GLY A 125 -17.86 -24.97 2.86
CA GLY A 125 -17.99 -24.36 1.53
C GLY A 125 -17.88 -25.40 0.40
N THR A 126 -18.17 -24.97 -0.82
CA THR A 126 -17.96 -25.80 -2.03
C THR A 126 -16.79 -25.26 -2.82
N PHE A 127 -16.06 -26.13 -3.52
CA PHE A 127 -14.98 -25.72 -4.40
C PHE A 127 -15.06 -26.43 -5.75
N GLU A 128 -14.59 -25.76 -6.79
CA GLU A 128 -14.41 -26.32 -8.12
C GLU A 128 -13.16 -25.73 -8.79
N PHE A 129 -12.29 -26.59 -9.31
CA PHE A 129 -11.13 -26.20 -10.09
C PHE A 129 -11.41 -26.34 -11.58
N PHE A 130 -11.13 -25.28 -12.33
CA PHE A 130 -11.26 -25.21 -13.78
C PHE A 130 -9.87 -25.22 -14.43
N PRO A 131 -9.40 -26.37 -14.94
CA PRO A 131 -8.17 -26.43 -15.73
C PRO A 131 -8.37 -25.63 -17.02
N GLU A 132 -7.35 -24.87 -17.43
CA GLU A 132 -7.33 -24.07 -18.69
C GLU A 132 -8.23 -22.83 -18.72
N LEU A 133 -9.04 -22.57 -17.68
CA LEU A 133 -9.86 -21.36 -17.58
C LEU A 133 -9.13 -20.29 -16.76
N ILE A 134 -8.30 -19.48 -17.41
CA ILE A 134 -7.88 -18.18 -16.86
C ILE A 134 -8.94 -17.19 -17.31
N GLN A 135 -9.94 -16.92 -16.48
CA GLN A 135 -11.01 -15.98 -16.83
C GLN A 135 -10.43 -14.56 -16.86
N SER A 136 -9.88 -14.12 -17.99
CA SER A 136 -9.41 -12.74 -18.14
C SER A 136 -10.61 -11.80 -18.32
N THR A 137 -10.91 -10.97 -17.32
CA THR A 137 -11.89 -9.89 -17.43
C THR A 137 -11.17 -8.54 -17.52
N ALA A 138 -11.86 -7.50 -17.99
CA ALA A 138 -11.32 -6.14 -18.09
C ALA A 138 -10.84 -5.54 -16.74
N GLU A 139 -11.09 -6.22 -15.61
CA GLU A 139 -10.61 -5.85 -14.27
C GLU A 139 -9.18 -6.36 -13.98
N ASP A 140 -8.59 -7.20 -14.85
CA ASP A 140 -7.25 -7.78 -14.68
C ASP A 140 -6.09 -6.85 -15.05
N GLU A 141 -6.39 -5.61 -15.41
CA GLU A 141 -5.39 -4.67 -15.88
C GLU A 141 -4.30 -4.43 -14.81
N ILE A 142 -4.61 -4.44 -13.50
CA ILE A 142 -3.65 -4.15 -12.41
C ILE A 142 -2.51 -5.18 -12.33
N HIS A 143 -2.79 -6.46 -12.63
CA HIS A 143 -1.81 -7.55 -12.56
C HIS A 143 -1.01 -7.74 -13.88
N GLN A 144 -1.32 -6.96 -14.92
CA GLN A 144 -0.54 -6.94 -16.16
C GLN A 144 0.70 -6.03 -16.09
N VAL A 145 0.80 -5.16 -15.07
CA VAL A 145 1.98 -4.30 -14.86
C VAL A 145 3.14 -5.11 -14.29
N THR A 146 2.87 -6.00 -13.32
CA THR A 146 3.89 -6.83 -12.67
C THR A 146 3.30 -8.21 -12.35
N ARG A 147 3.88 -9.27 -12.90
CA ARG A 147 3.49 -10.65 -12.58
C ARG A 147 4.03 -11.03 -11.19
N ILE A 148 3.12 -11.21 -10.24
CA ILE A 148 3.46 -11.74 -8.92
C ILE A 148 3.30 -13.26 -8.91
N GLN A 149 4.22 -13.95 -8.25
CA GLN A 149 4.11 -15.36 -7.91
C GLN A 149 4.22 -15.49 -6.40
N VAL A 150 3.20 -16.11 -5.80
CA VAL A 150 3.14 -16.44 -4.39
C VAL A 150 3.23 -17.96 -4.28
N ASP A 151 4.15 -18.43 -3.42
CA ASP A 151 4.29 -19.85 -3.13
C ASP A 151 3.12 -20.29 -2.22
N PRO A 152 2.28 -21.25 -2.65
CA PRO A 152 1.21 -21.74 -1.79
C PRO A 152 1.70 -22.28 -0.45
N MET A 153 2.92 -22.81 -0.38
CA MET A 153 3.46 -23.38 0.86
C MET A 153 3.72 -22.31 1.93
N SER A 154 4.20 -21.12 1.56
CA SER A 154 4.39 -20.03 2.52
C SER A 154 3.04 -19.53 3.05
N VAL A 155 2.03 -19.46 2.19
CA VAL A 155 0.67 -19.08 2.57
C VAL A 155 0.02 -20.11 3.48
N ILE A 156 0.23 -21.41 3.25
CA ILE A 156 -0.34 -22.47 4.11
C ILE A 156 0.25 -22.41 5.52
N ILE A 157 1.57 -22.31 5.65
CA ILE A 157 2.23 -22.29 6.98
C ILE A 157 1.72 -21.11 7.79
N GLU A 158 1.74 -19.92 7.19
CA GLU A 158 1.33 -18.71 7.87
C GLU A 158 -0.20 -18.64 8.07
N GLY A 159 -0.99 -19.09 7.10
CA GLY A 159 -2.45 -19.13 7.16
C GLY A 159 -2.98 -20.08 8.23
N LEU A 160 -2.35 -21.25 8.42
CA LEU A 160 -2.71 -22.15 9.53
C LEU A 160 -2.34 -21.56 10.89
N ARG A 161 -1.15 -20.95 11.01
CA ARG A 161 -0.73 -20.26 12.25
C ARG A 161 -1.73 -19.16 12.62
N GLN A 162 -2.10 -18.32 11.66
CA GLN A 162 -3.08 -17.26 11.87
C GLN A 162 -4.47 -17.81 12.18
N ALA A 163 -4.93 -18.87 11.49
CA ALA A 163 -6.24 -19.45 11.76
C ALA A 163 -6.35 -20.01 13.19
N ASP A 164 -5.30 -20.64 13.70
CA ASP A 164 -5.25 -21.15 15.08
C ASP A 164 -5.23 -20.01 16.11
N GLU A 165 -4.41 -18.97 15.90
CA GLU A 165 -4.38 -17.79 16.76
C GLU A 165 -5.70 -17.00 16.71
N TRP A 166 -6.32 -16.93 15.54
CA TRP A 166 -7.58 -16.21 15.34
C TRP A 166 -8.74 -16.84 16.11
N LYS A 167 -8.75 -18.15 16.35
CA LYS A 167 -9.75 -18.79 17.22
C LYS A 167 -9.71 -18.21 18.63
N VAL A 168 -8.51 -18.08 19.20
CA VAL A 168 -8.32 -17.51 20.54
C VAL A 168 -8.69 -16.03 20.58
N ILE A 169 -8.28 -15.27 19.55
CA ILE A 169 -8.59 -13.84 19.44
C ILE A 169 -10.10 -13.62 19.33
N ARG A 170 -10.81 -14.41 18.51
CA ARG A 170 -12.26 -14.30 18.29
C ARG A 170 -13.07 -14.66 19.54
N ASP A 171 -12.59 -15.59 20.35
CA ASP A 171 -13.23 -15.93 21.63
C ASP A 171 -13.21 -14.76 22.62
N ARG A 172 -12.18 -13.91 22.54
CA ARG A 172 -12.02 -12.73 23.40
C ARG A 172 -12.60 -11.45 22.81
N ILE A 173 -12.36 -11.18 21.53
CA ILE A 173 -12.86 -10.04 20.77
C ILE A 173 -13.95 -10.56 19.82
N LYS A 174 -15.16 -10.76 20.37
CA LYS A 174 -16.27 -11.37 19.63
C LYS A 174 -16.94 -10.41 18.64
N ASP A 175 -17.04 -9.16 19.04
CA ASP A 175 -17.79 -8.12 18.33
C ASP A 175 -16.86 -6.94 18.05
N LEU A 176 -16.60 -6.71 16.75
CA LEU A 176 -15.70 -5.65 16.30
C LEU A 176 -16.32 -4.26 16.41
N HIS A 177 -17.64 -4.15 16.54
CA HIS A 177 -18.27 -2.86 16.79
C HIS A 177 -18.15 -2.45 18.26
N TRP A 178 -17.75 -3.37 19.16
CA TRP A 178 -17.53 -3.04 20.56
C TRP A 178 -16.31 -2.13 20.74
N ILE A 179 -16.47 -1.11 21.60
CA ILE A 179 -15.42 -0.14 21.92
C ILE A 179 -14.48 -0.72 22.98
N LEU A 180 -13.18 -0.55 22.76
CA LEU A 180 -12.14 -0.83 23.75
C LEU A 180 -11.72 0.48 24.42
N VAL A 181 -11.56 0.45 25.73
CA VAL A 181 -11.24 1.62 26.57
C VAL A 181 -9.88 1.41 27.24
N PRO A 182 -8.97 2.40 27.19
CA PRO A 182 -7.74 2.38 27.97
C PRO A 182 -7.99 2.28 29.47
N VAL A 183 -7.18 1.48 30.17
CA VAL A 183 -7.24 1.38 31.62
C VAL A 183 -6.43 2.52 32.24
N ASP A 184 -7.11 3.37 33.01
CA ASP A 184 -6.50 4.53 33.67
C ASP A 184 -5.27 4.13 34.52
N GLY A 185 -4.19 4.88 34.38
CA GLY A 185 -2.95 4.67 35.15
C GLY A 185 -1.99 3.62 34.57
N THR A 186 -2.32 2.97 33.46
CA THR A 186 -1.39 2.10 32.74
C THR A 186 -0.57 2.91 31.72
N PRO A 187 0.77 2.82 31.72
CA PRO A 187 1.58 3.52 30.72
C PRO A 187 1.38 2.90 29.34
N PRO A 188 1.32 3.70 28.27
CA PRO A 188 1.19 3.18 26.92
C PRO A 188 2.40 2.28 26.60
N PRO A 189 2.18 1.11 25.98
CA PRO A 189 3.27 0.22 25.60
C PRO A 189 4.24 0.91 24.63
N ALA A 190 5.53 0.63 24.78
CA ALA A 190 6.57 1.10 23.85
C ALA A 190 6.43 0.41 22.48
N GLU A 191 6.08 -0.88 22.47
CA GLU A 191 5.73 -1.61 21.24
C GLU A 191 4.31 -1.30 20.80
N SER A 192 4.11 -1.06 19.49
CA SER A 192 2.78 -0.75 18.92
C SER A 192 2.11 0.48 19.55
N HIS A 193 2.91 1.45 20.01
CA HIS A 193 2.44 2.70 20.61
C HIS A 193 1.40 3.42 19.73
N SER A 194 1.65 3.49 18.42
CA SER A 194 0.76 4.14 17.46
C SER A 194 -0.63 3.51 17.43
N LEU A 195 -0.73 2.18 17.52
CA LEU A 195 -2.00 1.47 17.55
C LEU A 195 -2.72 1.68 18.89
N TYR A 196 -1.98 1.67 20.01
CA TYR A 196 -2.56 1.98 21.32
C TYR A 196 -3.16 3.40 21.35
N MET A 197 -2.50 4.37 20.72
CA MET A 197 -2.99 5.75 20.63
C MET A 197 -4.25 5.92 19.77
N LEU A 198 -4.57 4.96 18.88
CA LEU A 198 -5.83 4.97 18.12
C LEU A 198 -7.03 4.56 18.99
N VAL A 199 -6.78 3.77 20.06
CA VAL A 199 -7.79 3.32 21.03
C VAL A 199 -8.00 4.42 22.07
N ASP A 200 -8.84 5.39 21.72
CA ASP A 200 -9.16 6.55 22.55
C ASP A 200 -10.35 6.33 23.50
N GLY A 201 -10.91 5.12 23.54
CA GLY A 201 -12.14 4.82 24.28
C GLY A 201 -13.41 5.34 23.60
N HIS A 202 -13.29 5.91 22.40
CA HIS A 202 -14.41 6.37 21.59
C HIS A 202 -14.57 5.47 20.35
N ARG A 203 -13.49 5.13 19.65
CA ARG A 203 -13.58 4.32 18.42
C ARG A 203 -13.97 2.86 18.68
N SER A 204 -14.82 2.30 17.83
CA SER A 204 -15.06 0.85 17.82
C SER A 204 -13.82 0.10 17.32
N THR A 205 -13.71 -1.20 17.60
CA THR A 205 -12.59 -2.00 17.10
C THR A 205 -12.52 -1.99 15.57
N ASP A 206 -13.67 -1.97 14.89
CA ASP A 206 -13.76 -1.84 13.44
C ASP A 206 -13.26 -0.47 12.93
N GLU A 207 -13.57 0.62 13.63
CA GLU A 207 -13.03 1.95 13.31
C GLU A 207 -11.51 2.03 13.55
N VAL A 208 -11.01 1.35 14.58
CA VAL A 208 -9.56 1.22 14.83
C VAL A 208 -8.90 0.42 13.70
N LEU A 209 -9.51 -0.68 13.27
CA LEU A 209 -9.04 -1.49 12.14
C LEU A 209 -8.98 -0.69 10.83
N ALA A 210 -9.95 0.20 10.60
CA ALA A 210 -9.96 1.07 9.42
C ALA A 210 -8.81 2.10 9.40
N LEU A 211 -8.26 2.46 10.58
CA LEU A 211 -7.20 3.46 10.74
C LEU A 211 -5.80 2.85 10.98
N ALA A 212 -5.74 1.58 11.37
CA ALA A 212 -4.48 0.90 11.66
C ALA A 212 -3.63 0.69 10.39
N SER A 213 -2.32 0.85 10.51
CA SER A 213 -1.34 0.58 9.43
C SER A 213 -1.02 -0.91 9.27
N THR A 214 -1.52 -1.75 10.17
CA THR A 214 -1.30 -3.21 10.21
C THR A 214 -2.49 -3.99 9.64
N THR A 215 -2.30 -5.28 9.39
CA THR A 215 -3.38 -6.15 8.89
C THR A 215 -4.49 -6.32 9.94
N ARG A 216 -5.68 -6.81 9.53
CA ARG A 216 -6.77 -7.10 10.48
C ARG A 216 -6.32 -8.09 11.55
N PHE A 217 -5.63 -9.15 11.12
CA PHE A 217 -5.09 -10.17 12.00
C PHE A 217 -4.12 -9.59 13.02
N ASP A 218 -3.11 -8.85 12.56
CA ASP A 218 -2.07 -8.29 13.44
C ASP A 218 -2.65 -7.26 14.42
N THR A 219 -3.57 -6.42 13.93
CA THR A 219 -4.22 -5.40 14.74
C THR A 219 -5.03 -6.05 15.87
N CYS A 220 -5.89 -7.03 15.54
CA CYS A 220 -6.66 -7.75 16.56
C CYS A 220 -5.75 -8.56 17.50
N SER A 221 -4.63 -9.10 17.01
CA SER A 221 -3.63 -9.81 17.85
C SER A 221 -2.99 -8.88 18.88
N VAL A 222 -2.62 -7.66 18.47
CA VAL A 222 -2.07 -6.65 19.38
C VAL A 222 -3.12 -6.16 20.37
N LEU A 223 -4.36 -5.91 19.91
CA LEU A 223 -5.47 -5.52 20.79
C LEU A 223 -5.79 -6.62 21.81
N TYR A 224 -5.79 -7.88 21.39
CA TYR A 224 -5.94 -9.05 22.26
C TYR A 224 -4.85 -9.06 23.34
N ARG A 225 -3.58 -8.91 22.95
CA ARG A 225 -2.45 -8.81 23.88
C ARG A 225 -2.63 -7.67 24.88
N PHE A 226 -3.10 -6.50 24.44
CA PHE A 226 -3.35 -5.37 25.34
C PHE A 226 -4.50 -5.61 26.33
N ILE A 227 -5.53 -6.38 25.93
CA ILE A 227 -6.60 -6.80 26.84
C ILE A 227 -6.06 -7.78 27.88
N GLU A 228 -5.26 -8.76 27.48
CA GLU A 228 -4.68 -9.76 28.39
C GLU A 228 -3.63 -9.15 29.35
N GLU A 229 -2.87 -8.14 28.90
CA GLU A 229 -1.95 -7.37 29.73
C GLU A 229 -2.66 -6.36 30.66
N GLY A 230 -3.99 -6.23 30.57
CA GLY A 230 -4.79 -5.32 31.39
C GLY A 230 -4.61 -3.84 31.05
N LYS A 231 -4.12 -3.52 29.85
CA LYS A 231 -3.95 -2.14 29.36
C LYS A 231 -5.22 -1.62 28.68
N LEU A 232 -5.97 -2.51 28.03
CA LEU A 232 -7.29 -2.23 27.48
C LEU A 232 -8.34 -3.06 28.20
N ARG A 233 -9.56 -2.54 28.26
CA ARG A 233 -10.74 -3.28 28.70
C ARG A 233 -11.88 -3.05 27.71
N GLU A 234 -12.85 -3.94 27.69
CA GLU A 234 -14.10 -3.67 27.00
C GLU A 234 -14.83 -2.48 27.66
N ALA A 235 -15.44 -1.62 26.84
CA ALA A 235 -16.36 -0.61 27.32
C ALA A 235 -17.54 -1.27 28.06
N THR A 236 -17.98 -0.64 29.14
CA THR A 236 -19.21 -1.06 29.84
C THR A 236 -20.44 -0.73 28.99
N HIS A 237 -21.56 -1.40 29.24
CA HIS A 237 -22.82 -1.13 28.53
C HIS A 237 -23.23 0.35 28.59
N GLY A 238 -23.01 1.02 29.73
CA GLY A 238 -23.29 2.45 29.89
C GLY A 238 -22.36 3.37 29.10
N GLU A 239 -21.07 3.03 29.00
CA GLU A 239 -20.08 3.77 28.18
C GLU A 239 -20.41 3.64 26.69
N MET A 240 -20.70 2.42 26.23
CA MET A 240 -21.15 2.16 24.86
C MET A 240 -22.41 2.97 24.50
N LEU A 241 -23.41 2.96 25.38
CA LEU A 241 -24.65 3.71 25.18
C LEU A 241 -24.43 5.23 25.11
N LYS A 242 -23.53 5.75 25.96
CA LYS A 242 -23.16 7.17 25.95
C LYS A 242 -22.52 7.56 24.62
N GLU A 243 -21.62 6.74 24.09
CA GLU A 243 -20.97 6.99 22.80
C GLU A 243 -21.91 6.82 21.61
N ALA A 244 -22.81 5.84 21.63
CA ALA A 244 -23.85 5.67 20.61
C ALA A 244 -24.71 6.94 20.50
N ARG A 245 -25.20 7.47 21.64
CA ARG A 245 -26.00 8.71 21.71
C ARG A 245 -25.25 9.94 21.25
N ALA A 246 -23.97 10.08 21.60
CA ALA A 246 -23.17 11.23 21.22
C ALA A 246 -22.99 11.36 19.69
N ARG A 247 -23.03 10.24 18.96
CA ARG A 247 -22.73 10.18 17.53
C ARG A 247 -23.93 10.19 16.59
N VAL A 248 -25.16 10.17 17.12
CA VAL A 248 -26.39 10.07 16.31
C VAL A 248 -26.44 11.13 15.22
N HIS A 249 -26.02 12.37 15.52
CA HIS A 249 -26.06 13.48 14.57
C HIS A 249 -24.84 13.53 13.63
N ASP A 250 -23.65 13.23 14.14
CA ASP A 250 -22.41 13.37 13.38
C ASP A 250 -22.13 12.17 12.47
N ARG A 251 -22.40 10.95 12.96
CA ARG A 251 -22.09 9.67 12.30
C ARG A 251 -23.20 8.63 12.55
N PRO A 252 -24.39 8.79 11.92
CA PRO A 252 -25.55 7.93 12.19
C PRO A 252 -25.30 6.45 11.88
N ALA A 253 -24.55 6.12 10.81
CA ALA A 253 -24.27 4.72 10.46
C ALA A 253 -23.40 4.01 11.52
N SER A 254 -22.35 4.66 12.03
CA SER A 254 -21.51 4.11 13.12
C SER A 254 -22.29 4.01 14.43
N SER A 255 -23.09 5.04 14.76
CA SER A 255 -24.00 5.01 15.92
C SER A 255 -24.97 3.84 15.86
N LEU A 256 -25.54 3.54 14.69
CA LEU A 256 -26.44 2.42 14.48
C LEU A 256 -25.77 1.07 14.75
N CYS A 257 -24.55 0.85 14.26
CA CYS A 257 -23.79 -0.38 14.51
C CYS A 257 -23.55 -0.61 16.02
N LEU A 258 -23.29 0.47 16.78
CA LEU A 258 -23.15 0.38 18.24
C LEU A 258 -24.47 0.01 18.93
N TYR A 259 -25.60 0.55 18.46
CA TYR A 259 -26.92 0.18 18.97
C TYR A 259 -27.25 -1.28 18.69
N GLU A 260 -26.98 -1.78 17.49
CA GLU A 260 -27.15 -3.21 17.12
C GLU A 260 -26.32 -4.12 18.03
N SER A 261 -25.07 -3.74 18.29
CA SER A 261 -24.16 -4.48 19.19
C SER A 261 -24.66 -4.52 20.64
N LEU A 262 -25.22 -3.39 21.12
CA LEU A 262 -25.83 -3.29 22.44
C LEU A 262 -27.08 -4.16 22.56
N ILE A 263 -27.88 -4.21 21.48
CA ILE A 263 -29.08 -5.03 21.35
C ILE A 263 -28.70 -6.52 21.39
N ASP A 264 -27.75 -6.93 20.55
CA ASP A 264 -27.29 -8.33 20.48
C ASP A 264 -26.74 -8.83 21.82
N ARG A 265 -25.96 -8.01 22.54
CA ARG A 265 -25.45 -8.38 23.88
C ARG A 265 -26.52 -8.36 24.97
N ALA A 266 -27.57 -7.53 24.86
CA ALA A 266 -28.64 -7.46 25.85
C ALA A 266 -29.61 -8.66 25.79
N GLY A 267 -29.79 -9.25 24.61
CA GLY A 267 -30.63 -10.45 24.42
C GLY A 267 -32.02 -10.31 25.03
N THR A 268 -32.47 -11.30 25.81
CA THR A 268 -33.81 -11.31 26.44
C THR A 268 -33.98 -10.31 27.59
N SER A 269 -32.91 -9.68 28.06
CA SER A 269 -32.96 -8.64 29.11
C SER A 269 -33.16 -7.22 28.56
N MET A 270 -33.36 -7.12 27.25
CA MET A 270 -33.50 -5.87 26.51
C MET A 270 -34.80 -5.13 26.85
N GLY A 271 -34.68 -3.83 27.12
CA GLY A 271 -35.82 -2.93 27.24
C GLY A 271 -36.19 -2.29 25.90
N HIS A 272 -37.48 -2.01 25.70
CA HIS A 272 -38.01 -1.33 24.50
C HIS A 272 -37.37 0.04 24.24
N THR A 273 -36.85 0.72 25.27
CA THR A 273 -36.22 2.04 25.16
C THR A 273 -34.95 2.04 24.31
N LEU A 274 -34.16 0.97 24.36
CA LEU A 274 -32.93 0.87 23.56
C LEU A 274 -33.26 0.71 22.06
N LEU A 275 -34.29 -0.09 21.76
CA LEU A 275 -34.81 -0.27 20.40
C LEU A 275 -35.40 1.04 19.85
N GLU A 276 -36.03 1.85 20.69
CA GLU A 276 -36.53 3.17 20.29
C GLU A 276 -35.42 4.13 19.90
N GLU A 277 -34.36 4.20 20.71
CA GLU A 277 -33.18 5.01 20.37
C GLU A 277 -32.49 4.52 19.08
N ALA A 278 -32.38 3.20 18.89
CA ALA A 278 -31.86 2.61 17.66
C ALA A 278 -32.74 2.96 16.44
N ALA A 279 -34.07 2.88 16.59
CA ALA A 279 -35.03 3.25 15.54
C ALA A 279 -35.01 4.74 15.18
N GLU A 280 -34.71 5.62 16.14
CA GLU A 280 -34.50 7.04 15.89
C GLU A 280 -33.20 7.30 15.14
N CYS A 281 -32.11 6.60 15.49
CA CYS A 281 -30.86 6.66 14.75
C CYS A 281 -31.04 6.17 13.29
N ALA A 282 -31.69 5.01 13.11
CA ALA A 282 -31.95 4.41 11.81
C ALA A 282 -32.82 5.29 10.89
N ALA A 283 -33.67 6.15 11.45
CA ALA A 283 -34.53 7.08 10.69
C ALA A 283 -33.77 7.91 9.65
N HIS A 284 -32.51 8.21 9.92
CA HIS A 284 -31.66 9.04 9.07
C HIS A 284 -30.95 8.27 7.94
N HIS A 285 -30.89 6.94 8.02
CA HIS A 285 -30.02 6.13 7.19
C HIS A 285 -30.73 4.92 6.56
N ASP A 286 -31.47 4.15 7.35
CA ASP A 286 -32.11 2.90 6.94
C ASP A 286 -33.57 2.82 7.44
N PRO A 287 -34.54 3.17 6.59
CA PRO A 287 -35.97 3.06 6.92
C PRO A 287 -36.43 1.62 7.17
N SER A 288 -35.75 0.61 6.61
CA SER A 288 -36.10 -0.80 6.83
C SER A 288 -35.70 -1.22 8.23
N ALA A 289 -34.44 -0.98 8.61
CA ALA A 289 -33.96 -1.26 9.97
C ALA A 289 -34.77 -0.50 11.03
N GLN A 290 -35.14 0.76 10.74
CA GLN A 290 -36.04 1.52 11.60
C GLN A 290 -37.38 0.79 11.84
N ALA A 291 -37.99 0.25 10.79
CA ALA A 291 -39.25 -0.48 10.93
C ALA A 291 -39.07 -1.74 11.79
N ASP A 292 -37.98 -2.48 11.60
CA ASP A 292 -37.69 -3.72 12.32
C ASP A 292 -37.47 -3.49 13.82
N PHE A 293 -36.70 -2.46 14.22
CA PHE A 293 -36.54 -2.12 15.63
C PHE A 293 -37.87 -1.72 16.29
N ILE A 294 -38.74 -1.01 15.57
CA ILE A 294 -40.06 -0.63 16.09
C ILE A 294 -40.94 -1.89 16.27
N ARG A 295 -40.88 -2.88 15.37
CA ARG A 295 -41.62 -4.16 15.54
C ARG A 295 -41.17 -4.89 16.80
N GLN A 296 -39.87 -5.02 17.01
CA GLN A 296 -39.31 -5.68 18.19
C GLN A 296 -39.74 -4.94 19.49
N ALA A 297 -39.73 -3.60 19.47
CA ALA A 297 -40.16 -2.80 20.62
C ALA A 297 -41.66 -3.02 20.93
N VAL A 298 -42.51 -3.09 19.90
CA VAL A 298 -43.95 -3.38 20.04
C VAL A 298 -44.16 -4.76 20.64
N GLU A 299 -43.41 -5.77 20.21
CA GLU A 299 -43.50 -7.13 20.74
C GLU A 299 -43.14 -7.19 22.24
N ILE A 300 -42.06 -6.51 22.64
CA ILE A 300 -41.65 -6.43 24.06
C ILE A 300 -42.73 -5.71 24.89
N LEU A 301 -43.24 -4.57 24.42
CA LEU A 301 -44.28 -3.81 25.13
C LEU A 301 -45.56 -4.64 25.30
N ARG A 302 -45.96 -5.38 24.27
CA ARG A 302 -47.10 -6.29 24.31
C ARG A 302 -46.89 -7.41 25.32
N ASN A 303 -45.73 -8.07 25.30
CA ASN A 303 -45.39 -9.15 26.22
C ASN A 303 -45.35 -8.65 27.69
N ASN A 304 -45.01 -7.38 27.89
CA ASN A 304 -45.04 -6.71 29.19
C ASN A 304 -46.45 -6.19 29.60
N GLY A 305 -47.46 -6.32 28.73
CA GLY A 305 -48.84 -5.88 28.99
C GLY A 305 -49.11 -4.39 28.75
N ASP A 306 -48.19 -3.63 28.15
CA ASP A 306 -48.39 -2.22 27.81
C ASP A 306 -48.99 -2.04 26.41
N GLY A 307 -50.29 -2.34 26.30
CA GLY A 307 -51.06 -2.18 25.08
C GLY A 307 -51.11 -0.74 24.54
N PRO A 308 -51.33 0.30 25.37
CA PRO A 308 -51.30 1.70 24.92
C PRO A 308 -49.92 2.11 24.37
N GLY A 309 -48.83 1.70 25.03
CA GLY A 309 -47.47 1.95 24.56
C GLY A 309 -47.22 1.32 23.19
N ALA A 310 -47.56 0.02 23.04
CA ALA A 310 -47.43 -0.71 21.79
C ALA A 310 -48.21 -0.04 20.63
N TRP A 311 -49.44 0.43 20.89
CA TRP A 311 -50.24 1.13 19.87
C TRP A 311 -49.59 2.43 19.37
N ILE A 312 -48.99 3.24 20.26
CA ILE A 312 -48.31 4.48 19.85
C ILE A 312 -47.18 4.19 18.85
N ARG A 313 -46.44 3.10 19.06
CA ARG A 313 -45.33 2.68 18.21
C ARG A 313 -45.82 2.09 16.88
N LEU A 314 -46.87 1.25 16.92
CA LEU A 314 -47.54 0.77 15.71
C LEU A 314 -48.07 1.91 14.83
N GLN A 315 -48.57 3.00 15.41
CA GLN A 315 -49.00 4.16 14.62
C GLN A 315 -47.84 4.76 13.82
N ARG A 316 -46.64 4.85 14.40
CA ARG A 316 -45.43 5.30 13.70
C ARG A 316 -45.06 4.33 12.58
N LEU A 317 -45.17 3.03 12.83
CA LEU A 317 -44.86 1.99 11.86
C LEU A 317 -45.81 1.96 10.67
N LEU A 318 -47.12 2.13 10.88
CA LEU A 318 -48.12 2.21 9.80
C LEU A 318 -47.91 3.39 8.85
N VAL A 319 -47.22 4.45 9.31
CA VAL A 319 -46.80 5.57 8.46
C VAL A 319 -45.56 5.21 7.64
N LEU A 320 -44.61 4.48 8.24
CA LEU A 320 -43.36 4.06 7.58
C LEU A 320 -43.59 2.98 6.52
N ALA A 321 -44.40 1.96 6.84
CA ALA A 321 -44.69 0.82 5.98
C ALA A 321 -46.21 0.62 5.80
N PRO A 322 -46.89 1.48 5.03
CA PRO A 322 -48.34 1.41 4.89
C PRO A 322 -48.77 0.13 4.16
N GLY A 323 -49.66 -0.63 4.79
CA GLY A 323 -50.28 -1.81 4.18
C GLY A 323 -49.55 -3.13 4.43
N SER A 324 -48.53 -3.15 5.31
CA SER A 324 -47.95 -4.39 5.82
C SER A 324 -49.03 -5.21 6.55
N LEU A 325 -49.20 -6.47 6.14
CA LEU A 325 -50.27 -7.32 6.67
C LEU A 325 -50.06 -7.66 8.15
N GLU A 326 -48.83 -7.98 8.52
CA GLU A 326 -48.44 -8.33 9.89
C GLU A 326 -48.71 -7.18 10.86
N ASP A 327 -48.28 -5.97 10.50
CA ASP A 327 -48.43 -4.78 11.33
C ASP A 327 -49.92 -4.36 11.48
N LEU A 328 -50.74 -4.59 10.45
CA LEU A 328 -52.18 -4.36 10.50
C LEU A 328 -52.92 -5.41 11.35
N LEU A 329 -52.49 -6.67 11.31
CA LEU A 329 -53.03 -7.74 12.17
C LEU A 329 -52.68 -7.47 13.64
N GLU A 330 -51.46 -7.03 13.92
CA GLU A 330 -51.05 -6.61 15.27
C GLU A 330 -51.84 -5.39 15.74
N SER A 331 -52.06 -4.40 14.87
CA SER A 331 -52.91 -3.26 15.20
C SER A 331 -54.36 -3.66 15.49
N TRP A 332 -54.88 -4.72 14.86
CA TRP A 332 -56.22 -5.24 15.11
C TRP A 332 -56.34 -5.97 16.46
N SER A 333 -55.27 -6.65 16.89
CA SER A 333 -55.23 -7.32 18.20
C SER A 333 -55.33 -6.29 19.35
N LEU A 334 -54.75 -5.10 19.16
CA LEU A 334 -54.74 -4.00 20.14
C LEU A 334 -55.90 -2.99 19.99
N ARG A 335 -56.96 -3.34 19.24
CA ARG A 335 -58.07 -2.43 18.90
C ARG A 335 -58.79 -1.79 20.09
N GLU A 336 -58.74 -2.41 21.27
CA GLU A 336 -59.35 -1.90 22.50
C GLU A 336 -58.73 -0.56 22.95
N TYR A 337 -57.48 -0.31 22.58
CA TYR A 337 -56.74 0.92 22.90
C TYR A 337 -56.85 2.00 21.80
N ILE A 338 -57.55 1.71 20.71
CA ILE A 338 -57.62 2.55 19.52
C ILE A 338 -58.94 3.34 19.50
N PRO A 339 -58.92 4.66 19.21
CA PRO A 339 -60.15 5.43 19.04
C PRO A 339 -61.05 4.82 17.95
N THR A 340 -62.35 4.70 18.21
CA THR A 340 -63.31 3.99 17.34
C THR A 340 -63.27 4.43 15.88
N ARG A 341 -63.07 5.73 15.61
CA ARG A 341 -62.95 6.24 14.22
C ARG A 341 -61.73 5.68 13.48
N ARG A 342 -60.62 5.43 14.17
CA ARG A 342 -59.39 4.86 13.60
C ARG A 342 -59.47 3.33 13.47
N VAL A 343 -60.20 2.65 14.35
CA VAL A 343 -60.49 1.21 14.20
C VAL A 343 -61.21 0.94 12.88
N LEU A 344 -62.14 1.82 12.50
CA LEU A 344 -62.87 1.68 11.22
C LEU A 344 -61.97 1.85 10.00
N THR A 345 -60.95 2.72 10.05
CA THR A 345 -60.00 2.90 8.94
C THR A 345 -59.01 1.74 8.88
N LEU A 346 -58.54 1.27 10.04
CA LEU A 346 -57.71 0.07 10.16
C LEU A 346 -58.39 -1.16 9.58
N LEU A 347 -59.67 -1.36 9.89
CA LEU A 347 -60.46 -2.46 9.34
C LEU A 347 -60.53 -2.40 7.80
N ASP A 348 -60.72 -1.22 7.22
CA ASP A 348 -60.74 -1.06 5.75
C ASP A 348 -59.38 -1.33 5.10
N GLU A 349 -58.27 -1.03 5.78
CA GLU A 349 -56.91 -1.32 5.30
C GLU A 349 -56.57 -2.80 5.43
N LEU A 350 -56.87 -3.41 6.57
CA LEU A 350 -56.64 -4.82 6.86
C LEU A 350 -57.47 -5.73 5.95
N THR A 351 -58.74 -5.40 5.72
CA THR A 351 -59.59 -6.15 4.78
C THR A 351 -59.05 -6.10 3.35
N ARG A 352 -58.48 -4.96 2.92
CA ARG A 352 -57.80 -4.83 1.62
C ARG A 352 -56.51 -5.64 1.58
N ALA A 353 -55.70 -5.61 2.63
CA ALA A 353 -54.44 -6.36 2.73
C ALA A 353 -54.68 -7.88 2.69
N LEU A 354 -55.59 -8.39 3.53
CA LEU A 354 -55.97 -9.81 3.55
C LEU A 354 -56.54 -10.29 2.21
N ARG A 355 -57.34 -9.46 1.55
CA ARG A 355 -57.87 -9.77 0.21
C ARG A 355 -56.76 -9.83 -0.86
N ARG A 356 -55.72 -8.99 -0.76
CA ARG A 356 -54.55 -9.06 -1.65
C ARG A 356 -53.69 -10.30 -1.38
N ALA A 357 -53.54 -10.68 -0.11
CA ALA A 357 -52.82 -11.88 0.29
C ALA A 357 -53.59 -13.19 -0.01
N GLY A 358 -54.91 -13.11 -0.23
CA GLY A 358 -55.76 -14.27 -0.49
C GLY A 358 -56.23 -15.01 0.77
N GLU A 359 -56.02 -14.43 1.95
CA GLU A 359 -56.31 -15.03 3.26
C GLU A 359 -57.79 -14.86 3.67
N TYR A 360 -58.70 -15.49 2.92
CA TYR A 360 -60.15 -15.33 3.10
C TYR A 360 -60.70 -15.92 4.42
N ARG A 361 -60.03 -16.92 5.00
CA ARG A 361 -60.42 -17.49 6.30
C ARG A 361 -60.21 -16.49 7.43
N GLN A 362 -59.01 -15.92 7.54
CA GLN A 362 -58.70 -14.87 8.52
C GLN A 362 -59.59 -13.64 8.32
N LEU A 363 -59.82 -13.23 7.06
CA LEU A 363 -60.72 -12.14 6.71
C LEU A 363 -62.14 -12.36 7.25
N SER A 364 -62.70 -13.57 7.09
CA SER A 364 -64.05 -13.88 7.60
C SER A 364 -64.13 -13.84 9.13
N SER A 365 -63.09 -14.30 9.84
CA SER A 365 -63.01 -14.21 11.30
C SER A 365 -63.00 -12.75 11.77
N ILE A 366 -62.13 -11.93 11.20
CA ILE A 366 -61.99 -10.51 11.56
C ILE A 366 -63.25 -9.72 11.24
N LEU A 367 -63.89 -10.01 10.10
CA LEU A 367 -65.16 -9.37 9.76
C LEU A 367 -66.27 -9.78 10.74
N ARG A 368 -66.38 -11.05 11.15
CA ARG A 368 -67.34 -11.46 12.19
C ARG A 368 -67.09 -10.72 13.51
N ASP A 369 -65.84 -10.60 13.95
CA ASP A 369 -65.47 -9.84 15.15
C ASP A 369 -65.83 -8.34 15.05
N ALA A 370 -65.87 -7.79 13.83
CA ALA A 370 -66.16 -6.39 13.56
C ALA A 370 -67.67 -6.05 13.40
N GLU A 371 -68.56 -7.03 13.54
CA GLU A 371 -70.01 -6.84 13.39
C GLU A 371 -70.58 -5.68 14.22
N PRO A 372 -70.22 -5.50 15.51
CA PRO A 372 -70.74 -4.40 16.33
C PRO A 372 -70.37 -3.00 15.81
N LEU A 373 -69.31 -2.91 15.01
CA LEU A 373 -68.75 -1.65 14.52
C LEU A 373 -69.36 -1.21 13.18
N ARG A 374 -69.69 -2.16 12.30
CA ARG A 374 -70.17 -1.89 10.92
C ARG A 374 -71.40 -2.66 10.48
N GLY A 375 -72.11 -3.34 11.39
CA GLY A 375 -73.33 -4.10 11.07
C GLY A 375 -74.48 -3.29 10.43
N THR A 376 -74.40 -1.96 10.42
CA THR A 376 -75.37 -1.08 9.74
C THR A 376 -74.97 -0.72 8.30
N ASP A 377 -73.74 -1.01 7.85
CA ASP A 377 -73.27 -0.75 6.50
C ASP A 377 -73.54 -1.96 5.58
N PRO A 378 -74.32 -1.81 4.50
CA PRO A 378 -74.54 -2.88 3.53
C PRO A 378 -73.24 -3.45 2.94
N SER A 379 -72.20 -2.61 2.80
CA SER A 379 -70.93 -2.97 2.18
C SER A 379 -70.13 -3.95 3.01
N TYR A 380 -70.26 -3.87 4.34
CA TYR A 380 -69.64 -4.80 5.29
C TYR A 380 -70.21 -6.22 5.13
N TRP A 381 -71.54 -6.36 5.08
CA TRP A 381 -72.20 -7.66 4.89
C TRP A 381 -71.87 -8.31 3.56
N LEU A 382 -71.77 -7.51 2.49
CA LEU A 382 -71.30 -7.99 1.19
C LEU A 382 -69.86 -8.52 1.27
N GLN A 383 -68.95 -7.81 1.94
CA GLN A 383 -67.56 -8.25 2.09
C GLN A 383 -67.44 -9.55 2.89
N LEU A 384 -68.23 -9.70 3.95
CA LEU A 384 -68.29 -10.93 4.76
C LEU A 384 -68.85 -12.09 3.95
N GLY A 385 -69.98 -11.89 3.26
CA GLY A 385 -70.58 -12.90 2.38
C GLY A 385 -69.65 -13.33 1.25
N GLU A 386 -68.92 -12.39 0.63
CA GLU A 386 -67.90 -12.69 -0.38
C GLU A 386 -66.74 -13.53 0.16
N ALA A 387 -66.25 -13.21 1.36
CA ALA A 387 -65.16 -13.96 1.99
C ALA A 387 -65.61 -15.39 2.33
N LEU A 388 -66.81 -15.55 2.88
CA LEU A 388 -67.39 -16.86 3.24
C LEU A 388 -67.69 -17.71 2.00
N GLN A 389 -68.19 -17.11 0.92
CA GLN A 389 -68.40 -17.81 -0.35
C GLN A 389 -67.06 -18.35 -0.91
N ARG A 390 -65.98 -17.57 -0.84
CA ARG A 390 -64.63 -18.02 -1.26
C ARG A 390 -64.12 -19.17 -0.39
N CYS A 391 -64.49 -19.19 0.89
CA CYS A 391 -64.25 -20.29 1.81
C CYS A 391 -65.22 -21.49 1.66
N LYS A 392 -66.23 -21.39 0.78
CA LYS A 392 -67.33 -22.36 0.59
C LYS A 392 -68.15 -22.63 1.87
N ASP A 393 -68.29 -21.62 2.72
CA ASP A 393 -69.14 -21.69 3.91
C ASP A 393 -70.62 -21.46 3.52
N PRO A 394 -71.56 -22.37 3.88
CA PRO A 394 -72.98 -22.21 3.56
C PRO A 394 -73.62 -20.98 4.19
N GLU A 395 -73.05 -20.42 5.27
CA GLU A 395 -73.55 -19.19 5.88
C GLU A 395 -73.39 -17.97 4.96
N ALA A 396 -72.59 -18.05 3.89
CA ALA A 396 -72.47 -16.96 2.92
C ALA A 396 -73.83 -16.52 2.36
N GLU A 397 -74.78 -17.43 2.19
CA GLU A 397 -76.12 -17.11 1.65
C GLU A 397 -76.89 -16.15 2.55
N THR A 398 -76.85 -16.37 3.87
CA THR A 398 -77.60 -15.56 4.83
C THR A 398 -77.03 -14.15 4.92
N TYR A 399 -75.70 -14.01 4.92
CA TYR A 399 -75.02 -12.72 4.99
C TYR A 399 -75.13 -11.91 3.68
N LEU A 400 -75.10 -12.56 2.51
CA LEU A 400 -75.36 -11.90 1.23
C LEU A 400 -76.82 -11.42 1.13
N ALA A 401 -77.79 -12.22 1.58
CA ALA A 401 -79.19 -11.80 1.67
C ALA A 401 -79.37 -10.62 2.64
N ARG A 402 -78.65 -10.64 3.77
CA ARG A 402 -78.63 -9.54 4.74
C ARG A 402 -78.07 -8.24 4.16
N ALA A 403 -77.04 -8.32 3.32
CA ALA A 403 -76.47 -7.17 2.61
C ALA A 403 -77.51 -6.50 1.69
N ILE A 404 -78.31 -7.31 0.97
CA ILE A 404 -79.41 -6.83 0.13
C ILE A 404 -80.48 -6.13 0.97
N GLN A 405 -80.87 -6.75 2.09
CA GLN A 405 -81.90 -6.22 2.98
C GLN A 405 -81.51 -4.86 3.57
N ILE A 406 -80.29 -4.74 4.13
CA ILE A 406 -79.81 -3.49 4.76
C ILE A 406 -79.55 -2.41 3.71
N SER A 407 -79.20 -2.80 2.48
CA SER A 407 -79.05 -1.86 1.37
C SER A 407 -80.35 -1.11 1.03
N ASP A 408 -81.53 -1.62 1.40
CA ASP A 408 -82.85 -0.96 1.29
C ASP A 408 -83.05 -0.20 -0.05
N LYS A 409 -82.61 -0.81 -1.15
CA LYS A 409 -82.59 -0.23 -2.51
C LYS A 409 -81.84 1.13 -2.64
N LYS A 410 -81.17 1.64 -1.59
CA LYS A 410 -80.40 2.91 -1.55
C LYS A 410 -79.00 2.77 -2.12
N ASN A 411 -78.38 1.60 -1.99
CA ASN A 411 -77.05 1.30 -2.53
C ASN A 411 -77.12 0.15 -3.57
N PRO A 412 -77.67 0.42 -4.77
CA PRO A 412 -77.99 -0.64 -5.74
C PRO A 412 -76.75 -1.43 -6.22
N GLU A 413 -75.55 -0.85 -6.12
CA GLU A 413 -74.30 -1.54 -6.46
C GLU A 413 -74.00 -2.73 -5.53
N VAL A 414 -74.17 -2.53 -4.22
CA VAL A 414 -73.92 -3.57 -3.21
C VAL A 414 -74.97 -4.68 -3.32
N ALA A 415 -76.24 -4.29 -3.46
CA ALA A 415 -77.35 -5.23 -3.59
C ALA A 415 -77.27 -6.09 -4.87
N LEU A 416 -76.97 -5.49 -6.03
CA LEU A 416 -76.78 -6.23 -7.29
C LEU A 416 -75.56 -7.16 -7.26
N ARG A 417 -74.52 -6.79 -6.51
CA ARG A 417 -73.33 -7.64 -6.37
C ARG A 417 -73.60 -8.82 -5.45
N ALA A 418 -74.28 -8.60 -4.32
CA ALA A 418 -74.69 -9.68 -3.43
C ALA A 418 -75.67 -10.65 -4.12
N GLU A 419 -76.63 -10.12 -4.88
CA GLU A 419 -77.62 -10.90 -5.64
C GLU A 419 -76.97 -11.79 -6.70
N ARG A 420 -75.97 -11.28 -7.44
CA ARG A 420 -75.22 -12.08 -8.39
C ARG A 420 -74.55 -13.28 -7.71
N LEU A 421 -73.91 -13.07 -6.57
CA LEU A 421 -73.21 -14.13 -5.84
C LEU A 421 -74.19 -15.20 -5.31
N LEU A 422 -75.38 -14.80 -4.86
CA LEU A 422 -76.45 -15.72 -4.47
C LEU A 422 -76.96 -16.57 -5.64
N ARG A 423 -77.10 -15.96 -6.84
CA ARG A 423 -77.48 -16.70 -8.05
C ARG A 423 -76.38 -17.66 -8.50
N ASP A 424 -75.12 -17.25 -8.43
CA ASP A 424 -73.97 -18.13 -8.72
C ASP A 424 -73.93 -19.34 -7.78
N MET A 425 -74.37 -19.17 -6.53
CA MET A 425 -74.50 -20.24 -5.54
C MET A 425 -75.79 -21.06 -5.66
N LYS A 426 -76.74 -20.65 -6.52
CA LYS A 426 -78.09 -21.25 -6.64
C LYS A 426 -78.89 -21.21 -5.33
N SER A 427 -78.78 -20.13 -4.57
CA SER A 427 -79.50 -19.95 -3.31
C SER A 427 -80.97 -19.57 -3.54
N ASP A 428 -81.86 -20.14 -2.73
CA ASP A 428 -83.28 -19.79 -2.67
C ASP A 428 -83.53 -18.37 -2.13
N LEU A 429 -82.51 -17.73 -1.54
CA LEU A 429 -82.56 -16.36 -1.03
C LEU A 429 -82.27 -15.30 -2.10
N SER A 430 -82.14 -15.70 -3.37
CA SER A 430 -81.94 -14.77 -4.49
C SER A 430 -83.20 -13.94 -4.80
N LEU A 431 -83.02 -12.71 -5.29
CA LEU A 431 -84.12 -11.81 -5.64
C LEU A 431 -84.82 -12.26 -6.93
N GLY A 432 -86.13 -12.02 -7.02
CA GLY A 432 -86.89 -12.15 -8.27
C GLY A 432 -86.44 -11.16 -9.35
N ASP A 433 -86.62 -11.52 -10.62
CA ASP A 433 -86.12 -10.74 -11.75
C ASP A 433 -86.65 -9.29 -11.79
N GLU A 434 -87.87 -9.05 -11.31
CA GLU A 434 -88.46 -7.70 -11.21
C GLU A 434 -87.68 -6.79 -10.23
N ASP A 435 -87.32 -7.31 -9.05
CA ASP A 435 -86.57 -6.54 -8.04
C ASP A 435 -85.14 -6.23 -8.51
N VAL A 436 -84.53 -7.12 -9.29
CA VAL A 436 -83.20 -6.93 -9.88
C VAL A 436 -83.24 -5.80 -10.91
N GLU A 437 -84.27 -5.75 -11.75
CA GLU A 437 -84.41 -4.70 -12.77
C GLU A 437 -84.62 -3.31 -12.14
N VAL A 438 -85.40 -3.24 -11.05
CA VAL A 438 -85.55 -2.01 -10.25
C VAL A 438 -84.21 -1.51 -9.72
N LEU A 439 -83.35 -2.40 -9.23
CA LEU A 439 -82.01 -2.04 -8.76
C LEU A 439 -81.10 -1.57 -9.90
N ARG A 440 -81.16 -2.20 -11.09
CA ARG A 440 -80.39 -1.79 -12.28
C ARG A 440 -80.80 -0.40 -12.77
N GLN A 441 -82.09 -0.13 -12.86
CA GLN A 441 -82.61 1.16 -13.30
C GLN A 441 -82.20 2.28 -12.33
N ARG A 442 -82.23 2.00 -11.02
CA ARG A 442 -81.79 2.95 -10.01
C ARG A 442 -80.28 3.21 -10.05
N ARG A 443 -79.47 2.17 -10.30
CA ARG A 443 -78.03 2.32 -10.55
C ARG A 443 -77.75 3.20 -11.77
N ALA A 444 -78.46 2.98 -12.88
CA ALA A 444 -78.31 3.79 -14.09
C ALA A 444 -78.61 5.29 -13.85
N ASN A 445 -79.67 5.58 -13.08
CA ASN A 445 -80.01 6.94 -12.67
C ASN A 445 -78.97 7.56 -11.74
N MET A 446 -78.39 6.80 -10.82
CA MET A 446 -77.31 7.29 -9.95
C MET A 446 -76.01 7.52 -10.73
N ASP A 447 -75.68 6.66 -11.67
CA ASP A 447 -74.48 6.76 -12.51
C ASP A 447 -74.55 7.95 -13.47
N SER A 448 -75.73 8.28 -14.02
CA SER A 448 -75.92 9.49 -14.83
C SER A 448 -75.72 10.77 -14.01
N HIS A 449 -76.30 10.83 -12.80
CA HIS A 449 -76.09 11.95 -11.87
C HIS A 449 -74.64 12.07 -11.37
N ARG A 450 -73.97 10.94 -11.10
CA ARG A 450 -72.55 10.92 -10.72
C ARG A 450 -71.65 11.34 -11.87
N LYS A 451 -71.90 10.90 -13.11
CA LYS A 451 -71.14 11.33 -14.30
C LYS A 451 -71.28 12.85 -14.52
N LEU A 452 -72.47 13.40 -14.34
CA LEU A 452 -72.71 14.84 -14.47
C LEU A 452 -71.98 15.64 -13.38
N ARG A 453 -72.08 15.22 -12.11
CA ARG A 453 -71.37 15.87 -10.99
C ARG A 453 -69.85 15.69 -11.09
N ARG A 454 -69.36 14.51 -11.46
CA ARG A 454 -67.94 14.24 -11.69
C ARG A 454 -67.41 15.07 -12.86
N GLY A 455 -68.14 15.19 -13.96
CA GLY A 455 -67.74 16.06 -15.07
C GLY A 455 -67.55 17.52 -14.65
N ILE A 456 -68.47 18.05 -13.83
CA ILE A 456 -68.41 19.44 -13.34
C ILE A 456 -67.32 19.61 -12.27
N VAL A 457 -67.20 18.69 -11.33
CA VAL A 457 -66.21 18.76 -10.24
C VAL A 457 -64.80 18.43 -10.73
N PHE A 458 -64.59 17.41 -11.58
CA PHE A 458 -63.27 17.15 -12.19
C PHE A 458 -62.87 18.24 -13.19
N GLY A 459 -63.83 18.86 -13.88
CA GLY A 459 -63.56 20.02 -14.72
C GLY A 459 -63.08 21.22 -13.91
N ALA A 460 -63.81 21.57 -12.84
CA ALA A 460 -63.47 22.72 -11.99
C ALA A 460 -62.27 22.46 -11.07
N ALA A 461 -62.21 21.30 -10.41
CA ALA A 461 -61.09 20.89 -9.57
C ALA A 461 -59.87 20.55 -10.41
N GLY A 462 -59.99 19.98 -11.60
CA GLY A 462 -58.86 19.76 -12.50
C GLY A 462 -58.25 21.09 -12.97
N LEU A 463 -59.07 22.07 -13.33
CA LEU A 463 -58.60 23.41 -13.70
C LEU A 463 -57.94 24.14 -12.50
N LEU A 464 -58.58 24.13 -11.32
CA LEU A 464 -58.04 24.73 -10.09
C LEU A 464 -56.82 23.98 -9.56
N PHE A 465 -56.76 22.67 -9.71
CA PHE A 465 -55.63 21.83 -9.29
C PHE A 465 -54.45 22.02 -10.23
N VAL A 466 -54.67 22.11 -11.55
CA VAL A 466 -53.61 22.44 -12.52
C VAL A 466 -53.10 23.86 -12.32
N LEU A 467 -53.99 24.85 -12.12
CA LEU A 467 -53.59 26.24 -11.84
C LEU A 467 -52.88 26.37 -10.50
N SER A 468 -53.35 25.69 -9.45
CA SER A 468 -52.68 25.73 -8.13
C SER A 468 -51.39 24.90 -8.11
N LEU A 469 -51.28 23.78 -8.82
CA LEU A 469 -50.01 23.07 -9.02
C LEU A 469 -49.02 23.93 -9.80
N LEU A 470 -49.45 24.63 -10.86
CA LEU A 470 -48.60 25.55 -11.60
C LEU A 470 -48.13 26.69 -10.71
N GLN A 471 -49.04 27.27 -9.90
CA GLN A 471 -48.70 28.34 -8.98
C GLN A 471 -47.77 27.86 -7.85
N VAL A 472 -48.08 26.75 -7.17
CA VAL A 472 -47.25 26.17 -6.11
C VAL A 472 -45.91 25.70 -6.66
N SER A 473 -45.86 25.06 -7.83
CA SER A 473 -44.60 24.66 -8.47
C SER A 473 -43.76 25.87 -8.86
N SER A 474 -44.37 26.92 -9.42
CA SER A 474 -43.65 28.16 -9.75
C SER A 474 -43.14 28.89 -8.51
N GLU A 475 -43.93 28.93 -7.43
CA GLU A 475 -43.55 29.55 -6.16
C GLU A 475 -42.45 28.74 -5.45
N TRP A 476 -42.50 27.41 -5.50
CA TRP A 476 -41.49 26.54 -4.91
C TRP A 476 -40.15 26.64 -5.65
N ARG A 477 -40.18 26.69 -6.99
CA ARG A 477 -39.00 26.99 -7.82
C ARG A 477 -38.47 28.40 -7.56
N ALA A 478 -39.35 29.40 -7.48
CA ALA A 478 -38.96 30.77 -7.18
C ALA A 478 -38.36 30.91 -5.77
N LYS A 479 -38.87 30.19 -4.76
CA LYS A 479 -38.30 30.14 -3.40
C LYS A 479 -36.93 29.47 -3.37
N GLY A 480 -36.73 28.40 -4.14
CA GLY A 480 -35.41 27.76 -4.29
C GLY A 480 -34.37 28.72 -4.89
N LEU A 481 -34.74 29.41 -5.97
CA LEU A 481 -33.89 30.42 -6.58
C LEU A 481 -33.68 31.64 -5.64
N LEU A 482 -34.70 32.04 -4.88
CA LEU A 482 -34.60 33.11 -3.89
C LEU A 482 -33.67 32.73 -2.72
N SER A 483 -33.73 31.48 -2.23
CA SER A 483 -32.81 31.00 -1.20
C SER A 483 -31.37 30.96 -1.72
N ALA A 484 -31.16 30.57 -2.98
CA ALA A 484 -29.85 30.61 -3.62
C ALA A 484 -29.36 32.06 -3.78
N ALA A 485 -30.22 33.00 -4.17
CA ALA A 485 -29.88 34.42 -4.24
C ALA A 485 -29.51 34.99 -2.87
N ARG A 486 -30.24 34.61 -1.80
CA ARG A 486 -29.93 34.99 -0.41
C ARG A 486 -28.65 34.36 0.12
N SER A 487 -28.34 33.11 -0.23
CA SER A 487 -27.07 32.50 0.15
C SER A 487 -25.89 33.18 -0.54
N ILE A 488 -26.06 33.59 -1.81
CA ILE A 488 -25.06 34.39 -2.52
C ILE A 488 -24.85 35.75 -1.83
N GLU A 489 -25.94 36.43 -1.43
CA GLU A 489 -25.87 37.69 -0.66
C GLU A 489 -25.19 37.49 0.71
N ALA A 490 -25.48 36.40 1.43
CA ALA A 490 -24.94 36.12 2.77
C ALA A 490 -23.47 35.66 2.76
N SER A 491 -23.06 34.93 1.72
CA SER A 491 -21.68 34.45 1.54
C SER A 491 -20.74 35.52 0.97
N GLY A 492 -21.30 36.59 0.40
CA GLY A 492 -20.59 37.56 -0.39
C GLY A 492 -20.14 38.79 0.38
N PHE A 493 -18.82 39.00 0.48
CA PHE A 493 -18.26 40.30 0.85
C PHE A 493 -17.75 41.02 -0.41
N GLY A 494 -18.11 42.30 -0.60
CA GLY A 494 -17.63 43.18 -1.68
C GLY A 494 -18.59 43.41 -2.87
N ILE A 495 -18.26 44.36 -3.75
CA ILE A 495 -19.15 44.82 -4.85
C ILE A 495 -19.45 43.71 -5.88
N SER A 496 -18.48 42.85 -6.17
CA SER A 496 -18.63 41.73 -7.12
C SER A 496 -19.73 40.76 -6.67
N SER A 497 -19.70 40.38 -5.38
CA SER A 497 -20.69 39.48 -4.82
C SER A 497 -22.05 40.15 -4.70
N MET A 498 -22.11 41.43 -4.31
CA MET A 498 -23.36 42.21 -4.32
C MET A 498 -23.98 42.31 -5.72
N LYS A 499 -23.18 42.47 -6.79
CA LYS A 499 -23.66 42.44 -8.18
C LYS A 499 -24.19 41.07 -8.57
N SER A 500 -23.49 40.00 -8.21
CA SER A 500 -23.94 38.63 -8.47
C SER A 500 -25.25 38.31 -7.73
N ALA A 501 -25.39 38.78 -6.49
CA ALA A 501 -26.62 38.67 -5.71
C ALA A 501 -27.75 39.48 -6.36
N ALA A 502 -27.51 40.72 -6.78
CA ALA A 502 -28.50 41.55 -7.46
C ALA A 502 -28.99 40.91 -8.77
N ILE A 503 -28.08 40.34 -9.58
CA ILE A 503 -28.43 39.60 -10.80
C ILE A 503 -29.24 38.34 -10.47
N ALA A 504 -28.86 37.61 -9.42
CA ALA A 504 -29.61 36.43 -8.98
C ALA A 504 -31.02 36.79 -8.51
N PHE A 505 -31.19 37.88 -7.76
CA PHE A 505 -32.51 38.38 -7.35
C PHE A 505 -33.34 38.90 -8.51
N GLU A 506 -32.74 39.60 -9.48
CA GLU A 506 -33.40 40.04 -10.71
C GLU A 506 -33.84 38.86 -11.58
N ARG A 507 -33.05 37.79 -11.63
CA ARG A 507 -33.39 36.55 -12.33
C ARG A 507 -34.62 35.89 -11.72
N VAL A 508 -34.72 35.83 -10.39
CA VAL A 508 -35.93 35.34 -9.68
C VAL A 508 -37.16 36.17 -10.07
N ALA A 509 -37.04 37.49 -10.09
CA ALA A 509 -38.13 38.40 -10.43
C ALA A 509 -38.57 38.28 -11.90
N ARG A 510 -37.62 38.09 -12.83
CA ARG A 510 -37.89 38.00 -14.27
C ARG A 510 -38.45 36.64 -14.68
N GLU A 511 -37.92 35.55 -14.13
CA GLU A 511 -38.38 34.19 -14.45
C GLU A 511 -39.73 33.87 -13.77
N HIS A 512 -40.03 34.49 -12.63
CA HIS A 512 -41.25 34.24 -11.86
C HIS A 512 -41.99 35.53 -11.41
N PRO A 513 -42.46 36.36 -12.36
CA PRO A 513 -42.99 37.71 -12.06
C PRO A 513 -44.31 37.73 -11.27
N TRP A 514 -45.07 36.62 -11.26
CA TRP A 514 -46.38 36.51 -10.59
C TRP A 514 -46.31 35.74 -9.26
N THR A 515 -45.11 35.53 -8.71
CA THR A 515 -44.86 34.83 -7.44
C THR A 515 -44.52 35.82 -6.32
N PHE A 516 -44.77 35.45 -5.06
CA PHE A 516 -44.37 36.28 -3.93
C PHE A 516 -42.84 36.39 -3.85
N ALA A 517 -42.14 35.26 -4.05
CA ALA A 517 -40.69 35.23 -4.13
C ALA A 517 -40.10 36.12 -5.25
N GLY A 518 -40.77 36.21 -6.40
CA GLY A 518 -40.40 37.13 -7.49
C GLY A 518 -40.51 38.61 -7.10
N SER A 519 -41.58 38.98 -6.38
CA SER A 519 -41.75 40.35 -5.88
C SER A 519 -40.72 40.73 -4.81
N ASP A 520 -40.35 39.79 -3.95
CA ASP A 520 -39.27 39.97 -2.96
C ASP A 520 -37.90 40.08 -3.65
N GLY A 521 -37.66 39.25 -4.67
CA GLY A 521 -36.46 39.34 -5.51
C GLY A 521 -36.30 40.71 -6.16
N ALA A 522 -37.37 41.29 -6.72
CA ALA A 522 -37.34 42.61 -7.32
C ALA A 522 -36.91 43.70 -6.31
N ARG A 523 -37.51 43.71 -5.12
CA ARG A 523 -37.16 44.68 -4.06
C ARG A 523 -35.71 44.53 -3.58
N SER A 524 -35.25 43.29 -3.39
CA SER A 524 -33.87 43.02 -2.97
C SER A 524 -32.84 43.41 -4.04
N SER A 525 -33.14 43.17 -5.32
CA SER A 525 -32.30 43.62 -6.45
C SER A 525 -32.17 45.14 -6.48
N ASP A 526 -33.28 45.88 -6.36
CA ASP A 526 -33.27 47.34 -6.37
C ASP A 526 -32.48 47.92 -5.19
N ARG A 527 -32.64 47.33 -3.98
CA ARG A 527 -31.86 47.70 -2.80
C ARG A 527 -30.36 47.54 -3.03
N LEU A 528 -29.94 46.39 -3.58
CA LEU A 528 -28.52 46.10 -3.82
C LEU A 528 -27.94 46.99 -4.91
N ARG A 529 -28.70 47.32 -5.97
CA ARG A 529 -28.27 48.26 -7.02
C ARG A 529 -27.96 49.65 -6.47
N VAL A 530 -28.80 50.17 -5.58
CA VAL A 530 -28.57 51.46 -4.90
C VAL A 530 -27.29 51.40 -4.04
N ALA A 531 -27.08 50.32 -3.29
CA ALA A 531 -25.89 50.14 -2.46
C ALA A 531 -24.60 50.00 -3.30
N ILE A 532 -24.64 49.25 -4.41
CA ILE A 532 -23.54 49.10 -5.37
C ILE A 532 -23.16 50.47 -5.94
N GLN A 533 -24.14 51.28 -6.32
CA GLN A 533 -23.88 52.59 -6.92
C GLN A 533 -23.19 53.55 -5.94
N GLN A 534 -23.57 53.53 -4.65
CA GLN A 534 -22.91 54.29 -3.60
C GLN A 534 -21.47 53.82 -3.35
N GLN A 535 -21.25 52.49 -3.31
CA GLN A 535 -19.92 51.94 -3.08
C GLN A 535 -18.98 52.13 -4.28
N GLN A 536 -19.48 52.01 -5.51
CA GLN A 536 -18.71 52.30 -6.73
C GLN A 536 -18.27 53.77 -6.81
N GLN A 537 -19.10 54.70 -6.36
CA GLN A 537 -18.74 56.12 -6.34
C GLN A 537 -17.61 56.40 -5.33
N SER A 538 -17.60 55.70 -4.19
CA SER A 538 -16.50 55.75 -3.22
C SER A 538 -15.23 55.04 -3.71
N GLU A 539 -15.36 53.89 -4.39
CA GLU A 539 -14.24 53.15 -4.98
C GLU A 539 -13.63 53.88 -6.17
N GLN A 540 -14.39 54.62 -6.99
CA GLN A 540 -13.83 55.42 -8.10
C GLN A 540 -13.00 56.60 -7.60
N LEU A 541 -13.43 57.23 -6.50
CA LEU A 541 -12.65 58.26 -5.81
C LEU A 541 -11.39 57.67 -5.15
N ALA A 542 -11.44 56.45 -4.62
CA ALA A 542 -10.27 55.75 -4.08
C ALA A 542 -9.31 55.20 -5.16
N GLN A 543 -9.84 54.58 -6.22
CA GLN A 543 -9.07 54.00 -7.33
C GLN A 543 -8.34 55.05 -8.16
N SER A 544 -8.92 56.25 -8.35
CA SER A 544 -8.22 57.33 -9.08
C SER A 544 -6.99 57.84 -8.32
N ALA A 545 -7.05 57.88 -6.98
CA ALA A 545 -5.91 58.20 -6.13
C ALA A 545 -4.89 57.04 -6.04
N ASP A 546 -5.37 55.80 -5.91
CA ASP A 546 -4.53 54.61 -5.77
C ASP A 546 -3.86 54.20 -7.09
N LEU A 547 -4.52 54.35 -8.25
CA LEU A 547 -3.90 54.13 -9.57
C LEU A 547 -2.79 55.14 -9.87
N GLN A 548 -2.93 56.39 -9.42
CA GLN A 548 -1.84 57.37 -9.55
C GLN A 548 -0.66 57.00 -8.64
N MET A 549 -0.92 56.57 -7.41
CA MET A 549 0.11 56.12 -6.45
C MET A 549 0.79 54.81 -6.88
N GLN A 550 0.06 53.86 -7.46
CA GLN A 550 0.61 52.61 -7.99
C GLN A 550 1.43 52.84 -9.27
N ARG A 551 1.00 53.75 -10.15
CA ARG A 551 1.78 54.13 -11.34
C ARG A 551 3.10 54.79 -10.98
N THR A 552 3.14 55.69 -10.00
CA THR A 552 4.40 56.31 -9.55
C THR A 552 5.32 55.29 -8.89
N LYS A 553 4.80 54.44 -7.98
CA LYS A 553 5.57 53.34 -7.36
C LYS A 553 6.13 52.34 -8.38
N ARG A 554 5.35 51.99 -9.42
CA ARG A 554 5.80 51.06 -10.47
C ARG A 554 6.94 51.65 -11.31
N ILE A 555 6.86 52.93 -11.66
CA ILE A 555 7.91 53.64 -12.40
C ILE A 555 9.18 53.75 -11.54
N GLU A 556 9.05 54.05 -10.25
CA GLU A 556 10.17 54.12 -9.31
C GLU A 556 10.88 52.76 -9.15
N LYS A 557 10.13 51.68 -8.94
CA LYS A 557 10.67 50.30 -8.91
C LYS A 557 11.39 49.93 -10.21
N LEU A 558 10.79 50.27 -11.36
CA LEU A 558 11.38 50.00 -12.68
C LEU A 558 12.73 50.72 -12.85
N MET A 559 12.84 51.98 -12.41
CA MET A 559 14.11 52.72 -12.48
C MET A 559 15.18 52.11 -11.56
N GLN A 560 14.80 51.69 -10.36
CA GLN A 560 15.70 51.06 -9.40
C GLN A 560 16.28 49.74 -9.94
N VAL A 561 15.42 48.85 -10.45
CA VAL A 561 15.85 47.56 -11.03
C VAL A 561 16.78 47.77 -12.23
N ARG A 562 16.46 48.71 -13.13
CA ARG A 562 17.34 49.04 -14.27
C ARG A 562 18.70 49.60 -13.84
N SER A 563 18.76 50.34 -12.74
CA SER A 563 20.02 50.84 -12.16
C SER A 563 20.90 49.68 -11.70
N SER A 564 20.35 48.76 -10.89
CA SER A 564 21.10 47.61 -10.37
C SER A 564 21.59 46.67 -11.47
N ILE A 565 20.79 46.45 -12.53
CA ILE A 565 21.23 45.65 -13.69
C ILE A 565 22.41 46.30 -14.41
N ARG A 566 22.40 47.63 -14.60
CA ARG A 566 23.52 48.35 -15.22
C ARG A 566 24.78 48.27 -14.37
N GLU A 567 24.64 48.42 -13.07
CA GLU A 567 25.75 48.32 -12.12
C GLU A 567 26.38 46.92 -12.15
N ALA A 568 25.56 45.86 -12.13
CA ALA A 568 26.05 44.48 -12.28
C ALA A 568 26.78 44.24 -13.61
N GLN A 569 26.29 44.82 -14.71
CA GLN A 569 26.96 44.74 -16.02
C GLN A 569 28.32 45.46 -16.03
N GLU A 570 28.46 46.54 -15.27
CA GLU A 570 29.71 47.29 -15.14
C GLU A 570 30.75 46.51 -14.32
N PHE A 571 30.34 45.92 -13.19
CA PHE A 571 31.19 45.00 -12.43
C PHE A 571 31.63 43.79 -13.26
N ARG A 572 30.72 43.23 -14.08
CA ARG A 572 31.04 42.13 -15.01
C ARG A 572 32.08 42.55 -16.05
N LYS A 573 31.99 43.76 -16.61
CA LYS A 573 32.98 44.31 -17.57
C LYS A 573 34.33 44.57 -16.93
N ASN A 574 34.34 44.95 -15.66
CA ASN A 574 35.55 45.20 -14.87
C ASN A 574 36.22 43.91 -14.35
N GLY A 575 35.62 42.74 -14.60
CA GLY A 575 36.16 41.43 -14.22
C GLY A 575 35.78 40.95 -12.81
N ASP A 576 35.02 41.74 -12.04
CA ASP A 576 34.57 41.38 -10.69
C ASP A 576 33.22 40.64 -10.75
N VAL A 577 33.32 39.32 -10.96
CA VAL A 577 32.18 38.45 -11.20
C VAL A 577 31.32 38.26 -9.95
N ILE A 578 31.96 38.18 -8.79
CA ILE A 578 31.29 37.93 -7.51
C ILE A 578 30.50 39.17 -7.09
N ALA A 579 31.06 40.36 -7.28
CA ALA A 579 30.34 41.61 -7.04
C ALA A 579 29.13 41.77 -7.99
N ALA A 580 29.31 41.45 -9.28
CA ALA A 580 28.21 41.48 -10.25
C ALA A 580 27.07 40.51 -9.87
N ARG A 581 27.40 39.29 -9.43
CA ARG A 581 26.42 38.29 -8.99
C ARG A 581 25.69 38.73 -7.72
N LYS A 582 26.41 39.28 -6.75
CA LYS A 582 25.82 39.78 -5.50
C LYS A 582 24.78 40.87 -5.73
N ILE A 583 24.98 41.75 -6.71
CA ILE A 583 24.02 42.79 -7.07
C ILE A 583 22.78 42.19 -7.73
N LEU A 584 22.95 41.20 -8.61
CA LEU A 584 21.82 40.50 -9.25
C LEU A 584 21.00 39.68 -8.26
N ASP A 585 21.64 39.01 -7.30
CA ASP A 585 20.97 38.22 -6.26
C ASP A 585 20.23 39.08 -5.23
N ALA A 586 20.66 40.34 -5.05
CA ALA A 586 19.99 41.30 -4.17
C ALA A 586 18.70 41.89 -4.77
N ILE A 587 18.43 41.64 -6.06
CA ILE A 587 17.18 42.06 -6.70
C ILE A 587 16.10 41.05 -6.31
N ASP A 588 15.06 41.55 -5.64
CA ASP A 588 13.87 40.77 -5.29
C ASP A 588 13.22 40.17 -6.56
N PRO A 589 12.94 38.84 -6.60
CA PRO A 589 12.28 38.21 -7.73
C PRO A 589 11.00 38.91 -8.17
N GLU A 590 10.18 39.40 -7.23
CA GLU A 590 8.93 40.13 -7.53
C GLU A 590 9.18 41.51 -8.17
N ALA A 591 10.37 42.08 -7.99
CA ALA A 591 10.74 43.35 -8.61
C ALA A 591 11.12 43.18 -10.10
N LEU A 592 11.54 41.98 -10.52
CA LEU A 592 11.88 41.68 -11.92
C LEU A 592 10.64 41.63 -12.83
N ASP A 593 9.46 41.33 -12.30
CA ASP A 593 8.17 41.29 -13.03
C ASP A 593 7.75 42.66 -13.59
N VAL A 594 8.36 43.74 -13.10
CA VAL A 594 8.11 45.10 -13.58
C VAL A 594 8.80 45.34 -14.94
N LEU A 595 9.79 44.52 -15.31
CA LEU A 595 10.52 44.63 -16.57
C LEU A 595 9.69 44.10 -17.77
N PRO A 596 9.86 44.66 -18.97
CA PRO A 596 9.36 44.05 -20.20
C PRO A 596 10.01 42.68 -20.44
N GLU A 597 9.27 41.71 -21.00
CA GLU A 597 9.75 40.33 -21.24
C GLU A 597 11.08 40.27 -22.03
N ILE A 598 11.27 41.20 -22.96
CA ILE A 598 12.50 41.28 -23.77
C ILE A 598 13.71 41.64 -22.89
N GLU A 599 13.54 42.58 -21.95
CA GLU A 599 14.60 42.98 -21.03
C GLU A 599 14.88 41.85 -20.04
N PHE A 600 13.85 41.21 -19.50
CA PHE A 600 13.97 40.07 -18.59
C PHE A 600 14.79 38.91 -19.21
N LYS A 601 14.45 38.50 -20.44
CA LYS A 601 15.17 37.41 -21.16
C LYS A 601 16.61 37.77 -21.55
N SER A 602 16.94 39.06 -21.58
CA SER A 602 18.30 39.54 -21.93
C SER A 602 19.28 39.51 -20.75
N ILE A 603 18.79 39.39 -19.51
CA ILE A 603 19.63 39.36 -18.31
C ILE A 603 20.45 38.07 -18.31
N LYS A 604 21.77 38.22 -18.13
CA LYS A 604 22.72 37.13 -18.01
C LYS A 604 23.36 37.17 -16.63
N VAL A 605 23.34 36.03 -15.97
CA VAL A 605 23.87 35.80 -14.63
C VAL A 605 25.22 35.09 -14.77
N PRO A 606 26.32 35.68 -14.28
CA PRO A 606 27.60 35.02 -14.37
C PRO A 606 27.78 34.01 -13.22
N VAL A 607 28.25 32.80 -13.55
CA VAL A 607 28.59 31.74 -12.60
C VAL A 607 30.03 31.28 -12.85
N VAL A 608 30.81 31.13 -11.78
CA VAL A 608 32.18 30.61 -11.82
C VAL A 608 32.16 29.10 -11.58
N ILE A 609 32.71 28.33 -12.51
CA ILE A 609 32.88 26.89 -12.39
C ILE A 609 34.33 26.61 -11.98
N GLU A 610 34.52 26.03 -10.80
CA GLU A 610 35.81 25.56 -10.28
C GLU A 610 35.85 24.03 -10.30
N SER A 611 37.05 23.45 -10.41
CA SER A 611 37.21 21.99 -10.30
C SER A 611 38.23 21.60 -9.25
N ARG A 612 38.00 20.45 -8.62
CA ARG A 612 39.00 19.72 -7.85
C ARG A 612 39.29 18.38 -8.53
N PRO A 613 40.52 18.12 -9.01
CA PRO A 613 41.67 19.02 -9.03
C PRO A 613 41.52 20.15 -10.08
N SER A 614 42.18 21.29 -9.89
CA SER A 614 42.01 22.51 -10.69
C SER A 614 42.59 22.41 -12.11
N GLY A 615 41.93 23.02 -13.09
CA GLY A 615 42.38 23.04 -14.48
C GLY A 615 41.62 22.09 -15.40
N ALA A 616 40.37 21.76 -15.08
CA ALA A 616 39.50 21.01 -15.97
C ALA A 616 38.98 21.88 -17.12
N ARG A 617 38.79 21.28 -18.29
CA ARG A 617 38.14 21.92 -19.45
C ARG A 617 36.64 21.95 -19.22
N VAL A 618 36.04 23.12 -19.41
CA VAL A 618 34.59 23.30 -19.36
C VAL A 618 34.07 23.41 -20.79
N LEU A 619 33.08 22.56 -21.11
CA LEU A 619 32.41 22.51 -22.40
C LEU A 619 30.92 22.83 -22.23
N ASN A 620 30.31 23.44 -23.24
CA ASN A 620 28.86 23.67 -23.25
C ASN A 620 28.07 22.40 -23.63
N SER A 621 26.74 22.51 -23.69
CA SER A 621 25.83 21.42 -24.10
C SER A 621 26.14 20.80 -25.46
N MET A 622 26.75 21.57 -26.38
CA MET A 622 27.19 21.12 -27.71
C MET A 622 28.64 20.61 -27.72
N ARG A 623 29.27 20.39 -26.56
CA ARG A 623 30.69 20.04 -26.40
C ARG A 623 31.69 21.06 -26.97
N LYS A 624 31.27 22.31 -27.16
CA LYS A 624 32.17 23.40 -27.54
C LYS A 624 32.96 23.89 -26.32
N PHE A 625 34.26 24.07 -26.50
CA PHE A 625 35.16 24.55 -25.45
C PHE A 625 34.83 25.98 -25.03
N ILE A 626 34.64 26.19 -23.73
CA ILE A 626 34.39 27.49 -23.10
C ILE A 626 35.67 28.03 -22.47
N GLY A 627 36.35 27.22 -21.66
CA GLY A 627 37.53 27.63 -20.90
C GLY A 627 38.06 26.52 -19.99
N ILE A 628 39.03 26.87 -19.15
CA ILE A 628 39.62 25.99 -18.14
C ILE A 628 39.24 26.54 -16.75
N THR A 629 38.86 25.67 -15.83
CA THR A 629 38.48 26.06 -14.46
C THR A 629 39.64 26.77 -13.73
N PRO A 630 39.41 27.91 -13.05
CA PRO A 630 38.11 28.60 -12.89
C PRO A 630 37.62 29.22 -14.20
N ALA A 631 36.44 28.81 -14.67
CA ALA A 631 35.85 29.23 -15.93
C ALA A 631 34.53 29.95 -15.66
N ILE A 632 34.27 31.05 -16.34
CA ILE A 632 33.07 31.85 -16.10
C ILE A 632 32.06 31.63 -17.23
N VAL A 633 30.81 31.34 -16.86
CA VAL A 633 29.70 31.13 -17.79
C VAL A 633 28.57 32.10 -17.50
N ASP A 634 27.97 32.66 -18.55
CA ASP A 634 26.84 33.59 -18.44
C ASP A 634 25.53 32.86 -18.74
N LEU A 635 24.68 32.71 -17.72
CA LEU A 635 23.45 31.92 -17.75
C LEU A 635 22.21 32.82 -17.87
N PRO A 636 21.18 32.43 -18.64
CA PRO A 636 19.86 33.05 -18.54
C PRO A 636 19.22 32.78 -17.16
N LEU A 637 18.36 33.68 -16.70
CA LEU A 637 17.68 33.55 -15.39
C LEU A 637 16.80 32.31 -15.26
N GLY A 638 16.13 31.90 -16.36
CA GLY A 638 15.09 30.87 -16.33
C GLY A 638 15.46 29.52 -16.96
N ASP A 639 16.50 29.45 -17.79
CA ASP A 639 16.84 28.19 -18.50
C ASP A 639 17.98 27.45 -17.79
N GLU A 640 17.82 26.13 -17.66
CA GLU A 640 18.90 25.25 -17.24
C GLU A 640 19.84 24.94 -18.42
N MET A 641 21.12 25.18 -18.21
CA MET A 641 22.17 24.93 -19.18
C MET A 641 23.08 23.80 -18.69
N LYS A 642 23.34 22.86 -19.59
CA LYS A 642 24.21 21.70 -19.33
C LYS A 642 25.67 22.03 -19.68
N PHE A 643 26.59 21.71 -18.78
CA PHE A 643 28.03 21.82 -18.98
C PHE A 643 28.73 20.49 -18.71
N PHE A 644 29.81 20.24 -19.44
CA PHE A 644 30.70 19.09 -19.21
C PHE A 644 32.05 19.60 -18.69
N VAL A 645 32.48 19.06 -17.56
CA VAL A 645 33.76 19.38 -16.94
C VAL A 645 34.68 18.17 -17.09
N GLU A 646 35.72 18.32 -17.89
CA GLU A 646 36.58 17.21 -18.32
C GLU A 646 38.04 17.52 -18.00
N ARG A 647 38.72 16.58 -17.35
CA ARG A 647 40.16 16.63 -17.13
C ARG A 647 40.77 15.30 -17.54
N PRO A 648 41.90 15.28 -18.28
CA PRO A 648 42.62 14.04 -18.54
C PRO A 648 42.89 13.25 -17.25
N GLY A 649 42.56 11.96 -17.24
CA GLY A 649 42.68 11.08 -16.07
C GLY A 649 41.50 11.12 -15.08
N CYS A 650 40.50 11.97 -15.30
CA CYS A 650 39.27 12.02 -14.51
C CYS A 650 38.04 11.69 -15.38
N ARG A 651 36.97 11.19 -14.77
CA ARG A 651 35.69 11.06 -15.47
C ARG A 651 35.11 12.44 -15.81
N THR A 652 34.53 12.55 -17.01
CA THR A 652 33.74 13.73 -17.40
C THR A 652 32.57 13.89 -16.45
N LYS A 653 32.52 15.00 -15.72
CA LYS A 653 31.38 15.33 -14.86
C LYS A 653 30.43 16.24 -15.61
N THR A 654 29.15 15.88 -15.59
CA THR A 654 28.09 16.69 -16.17
C THR A 654 27.45 17.52 -15.06
N ILE A 655 27.33 18.83 -15.27
CA ILE A 655 26.65 19.74 -14.34
C ILE A 655 25.54 20.48 -15.09
N GLN A 656 24.41 20.70 -14.43
CA GLN A 656 23.33 21.55 -14.90
C GLN A 656 23.31 22.81 -14.04
N LEU A 657 23.38 23.97 -14.69
CA LEU A 657 23.43 25.26 -14.03
C LEU A 657 22.33 26.17 -14.59
N SER A 658 21.76 26.98 -13.71
CA SER A 658 20.71 27.96 -14.02
C SER A 658 21.03 29.29 -13.35
N GLY A 659 20.22 30.32 -13.63
CA GLY A 659 20.30 31.61 -12.97
C GLY A 659 20.10 31.58 -11.44
N SER A 660 19.65 30.46 -10.86
CA SER A 660 19.53 30.25 -9.40
C SER A 660 20.70 29.48 -8.78
N SER A 661 21.64 28.99 -9.58
CA SER A 661 22.82 28.27 -9.09
C SER A 661 23.76 29.19 -8.28
N PRO A 662 24.52 28.69 -7.29
CA PRO A 662 25.41 29.54 -6.51
C PRO A 662 26.45 30.26 -7.38
N ALA A 663 26.94 31.42 -6.92
CA ALA A 663 27.90 32.27 -7.65
C ALA A 663 29.16 31.52 -8.08
N THR A 664 29.62 30.59 -7.24
CA THR A 664 30.72 29.67 -7.51
C THR A 664 30.23 28.25 -7.32
N VAL A 665 30.45 27.41 -8.33
CA VAL A 665 30.12 25.99 -8.32
C VAL A 665 31.41 25.19 -8.38
N GLU A 666 31.66 24.42 -7.34
CA GLU A 666 32.84 23.56 -7.25
C GLU A 666 32.52 22.13 -7.72
N VAL A 667 33.32 21.65 -8.66
CA VAL A 667 33.15 20.35 -9.31
C VAL A 667 34.30 19.43 -8.94
N ALA A 668 34.07 18.56 -7.97
CA ALA A 668 34.99 17.46 -7.68
C ALA A 668 34.95 16.43 -8.82
N LEU A 669 36.08 16.24 -9.48
CA LEU A 669 36.33 15.24 -10.50
C LEU A 669 37.04 14.05 -9.86
N VAL A 670 36.47 12.87 -10.02
CA VAL A 670 37.03 11.62 -9.49
C VAL A 670 37.82 10.93 -10.60
N ARG A 671 38.92 10.28 -10.21
CA ARG A 671 39.74 9.49 -11.14
C ARG A 671 38.98 8.25 -11.56
N GLY A 672 39.16 7.85 -12.81
CA GLY A 672 38.69 6.55 -13.31
C GLY A 672 39.86 5.57 -13.48
N PRO A 673 39.57 4.29 -13.75
CA PRO A 673 40.61 3.33 -14.12
C PRO A 673 41.32 3.77 -15.41
N LEU A 674 42.63 3.49 -15.50
CA LEU A 674 43.44 3.79 -16.69
C LEU A 674 42.97 2.97 -17.89
N ARG A 675 42.74 1.67 -17.65
CA ARG A 675 42.30 0.71 -18.66
C ARG A 675 41.26 -0.21 -18.04
N THR A 676 40.33 -0.66 -18.86
CA THR A 676 39.31 -1.64 -18.46
C THR A 676 39.23 -2.72 -19.52
N TYR A 677 39.23 -3.96 -19.07
CA TYR A 677 39.10 -5.15 -19.90
C TYR A 677 37.90 -5.96 -19.41
N THR A 678 36.99 -6.32 -20.30
CA THR A 678 35.83 -7.15 -19.93
C THR A 678 36.23 -8.61 -20.00
N LEU A 679 36.09 -9.31 -18.87
CA LEU A 679 36.32 -10.74 -18.78
C LEU A 679 35.16 -11.51 -19.46
N PRO A 680 35.44 -12.67 -20.05
CA PRO A 680 34.40 -13.48 -20.71
C PRO A 680 33.46 -14.20 -19.72
N GLY A 681 33.79 -14.22 -18.42
CA GLY A 681 32.95 -14.81 -17.38
C GLY A 681 33.28 -14.28 -15.98
N PRO A 682 32.40 -14.50 -14.99
CA PRO A 682 32.59 -14.05 -13.62
C PRO A 682 33.72 -14.80 -12.93
N VAL A 683 34.47 -14.09 -12.09
CA VAL A 683 35.64 -14.61 -11.36
C VAL A 683 35.49 -14.32 -9.87
N GLN A 684 36.06 -15.16 -9.01
CA GLN A 684 35.98 -15.01 -7.55
C GLN A 684 37.34 -14.90 -6.87
N GLN A 685 38.40 -15.39 -7.52
CA GLN A 685 39.75 -15.35 -6.96
C GLN A 685 40.74 -14.90 -8.02
N ALA A 686 41.73 -14.09 -7.62
CA ALA A 686 42.86 -13.73 -8.45
C ALA A 686 44.19 -14.05 -7.73
N ALA A 687 45.22 -14.34 -8.51
CA ALA A 687 46.59 -14.45 -8.06
C ALA A 687 47.54 -13.97 -9.16
N LEU A 688 48.60 -13.28 -8.79
CA LEU A 688 49.54 -12.67 -9.73
C LEU A 688 50.87 -13.44 -9.75
N ALA A 689 51.32 -13.89 -10.93
CA ALA A 689 52.66 -14.46 -11.13
C ALA A 689 53.47 -13.56 -12.07
N GLY A 690 54.30 -12.68 -11.51
CA GLY A 690 55.03 -11.67 -12.27
C GLY A 690 54.05 -10.75 -13.02
N ASP A 691 54.18 -10.68 -14.34
CA ASP A 691 53.27 -9.91 -15.22
C ASP A 691 52.04 -10.69 -15.70
N THR A 692 51.77 -11.86 -15.11
CA THR A 692 50.66 -12.75 -15.49
C THR A 692 49.61 -12.84 -14.38
N LEU A 693 48.42 -12.31 -14.62
CA LEU A 693 47.28 -12.41 -13.71
C LEU A 693 46.49 -13.69 -14.00
N VAL A 694 46.32 -14.51 -12.97
CA VAL A 694 45.53 -15.75 -13.01
C VAL A 694 44.23 -15.52 -12.28
N LEU A 695 43.11 -15.75 -12.95
CA LEU A 695 41.76 -15.54 -12.43
C LEU A 695 40.98 -16.86 -12.46
N ALA A 696 40.25 -17.16 -11.40
CA ALA A 696 39.44 -18.39 -11.30
C ALA A 696 37.96 -18.06 -11.02
N GLY A 697 37.06 -18.77 -11.71
CA GLY A 697 35.61 -18.66 -11.55
C GLY A 697 34.94 -19.97 -11.09
N ARG A 698 33.64 -19.89 -10.79
CA ARG A 698 32.78 -21.06 -10.46
C ARG A 698 32.38 -21.88 -11.69
N ASP A 699 32.65 -21.35 -12.87
CA ASP A 699 32.57 -22.06 -14.15
C ASP A 699 33.67 -23.13 -14.31
N GLY A 700 34.58 -23.25 -13.33
CA GLY A 700 35.70 -24.19 -13.37
C GLY A 700 36.82 -23.75 -14.32
N GLN A 701 36.71 -22.57 -14.91
CA GLN A 701 37.72 -22.04 -15.82
C GLN A 701 38.74 -21.19 -15.06
N VAL A 702 40.00 -21.33 -15.46
CA VAL A 702 41.09 -20.45 -15.06
C VAL A 702 41.53 -19.64 -16.26
N ARG A 703 41.49 -18.32 -16.11
CA ARG A 703 41.78 -17.33 -17.13
C ARG A 703 43.12 -16.69 -16.84
N ILE A 704 43.93 -16.53 -17.88
CA ILE A 704 45.27 -15.99 -17.77
C ILE A 704 45.30 -14.69 -18.55
N VAL A 705 45.65 -13.59 -17.88
CA VAL A 705 45.65 -12.23 -18.45
C VAL A 705 47.05 -11.64 -18.33
N ASP A 706 47.54 -11.05 -19.42
CA ASP A 706 48.75 -10.25 -19.43
C ASP A 706 48.46 -8.88 -18.81
N VAL A 707 49.16 -8.54 -17.73
CA VAL A 707 48.98 -7.28 -17.00
C VAL A 707 49.46 -6.07 -17.79
N ASN A 708 50.53 -6.24 -18.58
CA ASN A 708 51.10 -5.16 -19.36
C ASN A 708 50.18 -4.75 -20.51
N GLN A 709 49.57 -5.73 -21.20
CA GLN A 709 48.64 -5.46 -22.31
C GLN A 709 47.17 -5.33 -21.87
N LEU A 710 46.84 -5.80 -20.67
CA LEU A 710 45.47 -5.98 -20.17
C LEU A 710 44.61 -6.80 -21.15
N SER A 711 45.17 -7.92 -21.63
CA SER A 711 44.56 -8.79 -22.62
C SER A 711 44.69 -10.27 -22.22
N SER A 712 43.73 -11.11 -22.64
CA SER A 712 43.75 -12.54 -22.35
C SER A 712 44.90 -13.24 -23.09
N ILE A 713 45.71 -14.00 -22.33
CA ILE A 713 46.73 -14.92 -22.84
C ILE A 713 46.09 -16.27 -23.20
N GLY A 714 45.12 -16.73 -22.39
CA GLY A 714 44.44 -17.99 -22.61
C GLY A 714 43.51 -18.40 -21.47
N GLU A 715 42.67 -19.40 -21.76
CA GLU A 715 41.73 -19.98 -20.80
C GLU A 715 41.93 -21.49 -20.72
N HIS A 716 41.87 -22.03 -19.51
CA HIS A 716 42.07 -23.44 -19.23
C HIS A 716 40.97 -23.97 -18.32
N VAL A 717 40.33 -25.06 -18.73
CA VAL A 717 39.39 -25.80 -17.89
C VAL A 717 40.19 -26.62 -16.89
N ILE A 718 40.20 -26.19 -15.63
CA ILE A 718 40.92 -26.86 -14.54
C ILE A 718 39.95 -27.50 -13.54
N GLY A 719 38.84 -26.82 -13.26
CA GLY A 719 37.74 -27.31 -12.42
C GLY A 719 36.56 -27.82 -13.24
N ILE A 720 35.45 -28.05 -12.53
CA ILE A 720 34.18 -28.48 -13.09
C ILE A 720 33.16 -27.37 -12.78
N GLU A 721 32.36 -26.99 -13.76
CA GLU A 721 31.31 -25.98 -13.59
C GLU A 721 30.33 -26.38 -12.46
N GLY A 722 29.99 -25.43 -11.59
CA GLY A 722 29.09 -25.63 -10.45
C GLY A 722 29.78 -26.11 -9.17
N HIS A 723 31.05 -26.52 -9.23
CA HIS A 723 31.87 -26.77 -8.05
C HIS A 723 32.47 -25.47 -7.47
N PRO A 724 33.02 -25.49 -6.24
CA PRO A 724 33.78 -24.39 -5.69
C PRO A 724 34.91 -23.93 -6.63
N THR A 725 35.14 -22.62 -6.68
CA THR A 725 36.19 -21.99 -7.47
C THR A 725 37.56 -22.63 -7.17
N PRO A 726 38.40 -22.92 -8.18
CA PRO A 726 39.75 -23.40 -7.96
C PRO A 726 40.56 -22.50 -7.02
N ILE A 727 41.20 -23.08 -6.01
CA ILE A 727 42.04 -22.35 -5.06
C ILE A 727 43.32 -21.92 -5.77
N LEU A 728 43.60 -20.61 -5.78
CA LEU A 728 44.82 -20.04 -6.33
C LEU A 728 45.80 -19.68 -5.21
N ILE A 729 47.06 -20.12 -5.34
CA ILE A 729 48.11 -19.77 -4.38
C ILE A 729 49.36 -19.37 -5.14
N GLU A 730 49.85 -18.17 -4.84
CA GLU A 730 51.08 -17.61 -5.40
C GLU A 730 52.28 -18.00 -4.53
N LYS A 731 53.40 -18.31 -5.19
CA LYS A 731 54.73 -18.35 -4.58
C LYS A 731 55.83 -18.19 -5.62
N ASN A 732 56.71 -17.22 -5.40
CA ASN A 732 57.91 -16.99 -6.21
C ASN A 732 57.60 -16.88 -7.72
N GLY A 733 56.53 -16.18 -8.09
CA GLY A 733 56.15 -15.98 -9.49
C GLY A 733 55.53 -17.22 -10.15
N ILE A 734 55.02 -18.16 -9.35
CA ILE A 734 54.30 -19.34 -9.81
C ILE A 734 52.97 -19.42 -9.06
N VAL A 735 51.87 -19.54 -9.81
CA VAL A 735 50.54 -19.78 -9.24
C VAL A 735 50.24 -21.28 -9.32
N LEU A 736 49.91 -21.88 -8.18
CA LEU A 736 49.29 -23.20 -8.11
C LEU A 736 47.77 -23.02 -8.15
N ALA A 737 47.13 -23.58 -9.18
CA ALA A 737 45.68 -23.70 -9.27
C ALA A 737 45.25 -25.11 -8.84
N VAL A 738 44.48 -25.18 -7.75
CA VAL A 738 43.99 -26.44 -7.17
C VAL A 738 42.48 -26.52 -7.41
N PRO A 739 42.00 -27.42 -8.31
CA PRO A 739 40.57 -27.57 -8.53
C PRO A 739 39.91 -28.27 -7.34
N TYR A 740 38.58 -28.16 -7.21
CA TYR A 740 37.85 -28.92 -6.19
C TYR A 740 38.04 -30.44 -6.33
N SER A 741 38.01 -30.95 -7.56
CA SER A 741 38.32 -32.35 -7.87
C SER A 741 39.28 -32.42 -9.06
N GLY A 742 40.13 -33.46 -9.09
CA GLY A 742 41.12 -33.64 -10.14
C GLY A 742 42.55 -33.24 -9.74
N ARG A 743 43.36 -32.90 -10.74
CA ARG A 743 44.80 -32.70 -10.56
C ARG A 743 45.17 -31.22 -10.49
N PRO A 744 45.96 -30.79 -9.51
CA PRO A 744 46.49 -29.43 -9.45
C PRO A 744 47.38 -29.09 -10.64
N VAL A 745 47.52 -27.80 -10.91
CA VAL A 745 48.23 -27.29 -12.08
C VAL A 745 49.07 -26.08 -11.69
N LEU A 746 50.32 -26.03 -12.16
CA LEU A 746 51.18 -24.86 -12.03
C LEU A 746 51.05 -23.96 -13.26
N ILE A 747 50.93 -22.67 -13.01
CA ILE A 747 50.88 -21.61 -14.00
C ILE A 747 52.06 -20.68 -13.72
N ARG A 748 52.93 -20.50 -14.72
CA ARG A 748 54.10 -19.62 -14.65
C ARG A 748 53.86 -18.36 -15.47
N GLU A 749 54.75 -17.39 -15.26
CA GLU A 749 54.88 -16.21 -16.11
C GLU A 749 54.85 -16.56 -17.61
N GLY A 750 54.05 -15.82 -18.37
CA GLY A 750 53.77 -16.06 -19.78
C GLY A 750 52.68 -17.12 -20.04
N GLY A 751 51.92 -17.52 -19.01
CA GLY A 751 50.73 -18.37 -19.14
C GLY A 751 50.99 -19.86 -19.38
N LYS A 752 52.20 -20.36 -19.12
CA LYS A 752 52.51 -21.79 -19.32
C LYS A 752 51.91 -22.64 -18.21
N VAL A 753 51.00 -23.52 -18.60
CA VAL A 753 50.23 -24.41 -17.71
C VAL A 753 50.83 -25.83 -17.68
N ARG A 754 51.08 -26.39 -16.50
CA ARG A 754 51.63 -27.76 -16.33
C ARG A 754 50.97 -28.53 -15.18
N PRO A 755 50.58 -29.80 -15.37
CA PRO A 755 50.07 -30.64 -14.28
C PRO A 755 51.08 -30.78 -13.14
N PHE A 756 50.61 -30.78 -11.90
CA PHE A 756 51.44 -30.81 -10.70
C PHE A 756 50.84 -31.72 -9.63
N GLY A 757 51.70 -32.47 -8.93
CA GLY A 757 51.27 -33.33 -7.84
C GLY A 757 50.43 -34.55 -8.28
N PRO A 758 49.88 -35.30 -7.32
CA PRO A 758 48.93 -36.39 -7.57
C PRO A 758 47.54 -35.86 -7.93
N ALA A 759 46.72 -36.71 -8.55
CA ALA A 759 45.29 -36.44 -8.69
C ALA A 759 44.58 -36.56 -7.32
N ALA A 760 43.55 -35.76 -7.10
CA ALA A 760 42.68 -35.83 -5.94
C ALA A 760 42.16 -37.26 -5.73
N ARG A 761 42.28 -37.79 -4.50
CA ARG A 761 41.58 -39.02 -4.09
C ARG A 761 40.19 -38.70 -3.54
N ALA A 762 40.10 -37.58 -2.82
CA ALA A 762 38.89 -36.91 -2.39
C ALA A 762 39.01 -35.42 -2.74
N PRO A 763 37.92 -34.66 -2.77
CA PRO A 763 37.96 -33.24 -3.10
C PRO A 763 38.98 -32.45 -2.27
N TRP A 764 39.76 -31.60 -2.93
CA TRP A 764 40.68 -30.69 -2.25
C TRP A 764 39.89 -29.66 -1.44
N SER A 765 40.28 -29.44 -0.18
CA SER A 765 39.60 -28.52 0.73
C SER A 765 40.42 -27.28 1.06
N ALA A 766 41.75 -27.42 1.12
CA ALA A 766 42.66 -26.33 1.43
C ALA A 766 44.02 -26.57 0.77
N ALA A 767 44.74 -25.49 0.53
CA ALA A 767 46.11 -25.57 0.06
C ALA A 767 46.90 -24.37 0.61
N CYS A 768 48.20 -24.55 0.82
CA CYS A 768 49.12 -23.46 1.18
C CYS A 768 50.50 -23.73 0.59
N SER A 769 51.38 -22.74 0.66
CA SER A 769 52.78 -22.94 0.32
C SER A 769 53.60 -23.30 1.57
N LEU A 770 54.67 -24.12 1.43
CA LEU A 770 55.55 -24.48 2.55
C LEU A 770 56.99 -24.70 2.03
N ASP A 771 58.01 -24.11 2.66
CA ASP A 771 59.43 -24.24 2.26
C ASP A 771 59.68 -24.06 0.74
N ARG A 772 60.15 -25.08 0.00
CA ARG A 772 60.33 -25.05 -1.47
C ARG A 772 59.19 -25.77 -2.22
N GLY A 773 58.09 -26.05 -1.54
CA GLY A 773 56.99 -26.87 -2.00
C GLY A 773 55.61 -26.29 -1.71
N TRP A 774 54.62 -27.17 -1.80
CA TRP A 774 53.20 -26.88 -1.65
C TRP A 774 52.55 -27.94 -0.77
N VAL A 775 51.58 -27.55 0.04
CA VAL A 775 50.80 -28.46 0.86
C VAL A 775 49.36 -28.43 0.36
N LEU A 776 48.79 -29.62 0.18
CA LEU A 776 47.41 -29.80 -0.21
C LEU A 776 46.69 -30.63 0.86
N ALA A 777 45.46 -30.27 1.16
CA ALA A 777 44.59 -31.06 2.02
C ALA A 777 43.27 -31.38 1.34
N ASP A 778 42.75 -32.57 1.62
CA ASP A 778 41.44 -33.01 1.13
C ASP A 778 40.38 -33.04 2.23
N VAL A 779 39.13 -33.21 1.80
CA VAL A 779 37.96 -33.28 2.68
C VAL A 779 37.96 -34.51 3.60
N ASP A 780 38.77 -35.54 3.35
CA ASP A 780 38.90 -36.70 4.23
C ASP A 780 39.88 -36.45 5.38
N GLY A 781 40.51 -35.26 5.42
CA GLY A 781 41.47 -34.88 6.45
C GLY A 781 42.92 -35.24 6.11
N ARG A 782 43.21 -35.71 4.89
CA ARG A 782 44.58 -36.04 4.48
C ARG A 782 45.30 -34.77 4.02
N VAL A 783 46.49 -34.56 4.57
CA VAL A 783 47.41 -33.47 4.27
C VAL A 783 48.66 -34.03 3.62
N ILE A 784 49.01 -33.54 2.43
CA ILE A 784 50.20 -33.97 1.69
C ILE A 784 51.12 -32.79 1.42
N HIS A 785 52.42 -32.99 1.68
CA HIS A 785 53.44 -32.01 1.31
C HIS A 785 54.16 -32.46 0.03
N LEU A 786 54.13 -31.60 -0.98
CA LEU A 786 54.72 -31.81 -2.30
C LEU A 786 55.96 -30.94 -2.46
N ASP A 787 57.06 -31.53 -2.96
CA ASP A 787 58.24 -30.76 -3.36
C ASP A 787 58.00 -29.92 -4.63
N SER A 788 58.99 -29.12 -5.04
CA SER A 788 58.90 -28.29 -6.26
C SER A 788 58.71 -29.08 -7.57
N ARG A 789 58.86 -30.41 -7.56
CA ARG A 789 58.63 -31.31 -8.69
C ARG A 789 57.27 -32.02 -8.61
N GLY A 790 56.50 -31.79 -7.55
CA GLY A 790 55.20 -32.41 -7.33
C GLY A 790 55.29 -33.82 -6.76
N LYS A 791 56.43 -34.21 -6.18
CA LYS A 791 56.57 -35.49 -5.46
C LYS A 791 56.22 -35.31 -3.99
N THR A 792 55.46 -36.26 -3.45
CA THR A 792 55.12 -36.29 -2.02
C THR A 792 56.37 -36.51 -1.18
N ARG A 793 56.66 -35.58 -0.26
CA ARG A 793 57.71 -35.73 0.76
C ARG A 793 57.21 -36.49 1.97
N TRP A 794 56.02 -36.14 2.45
CA TRP A 794 55.36 -36.77 3.58
C TRP A 794 53.85 -36.55 3.49
N GLU A 795 53.11 -37.37 4.23
CA GLU A 795 51.65 -37.31 4.36
C GLU A 795 51.27 -37.39 5.84
N TYR A 796 50.21 -36.69 6.20
CA TYR A 796 49.65 -36.66 7.55
C TYR A 796 48.12 -36.75 7.47
N ASN A 797 47.49 -37.56 8.32
CA ASN A 797 46.03 -37.69 8.36
C ASN A 797 45.49 -37.04 9.63
N CYS A 798 44.67 -36.01 9.46
CA CYS A 798 43.89 -35.41 10.53
C CYS A 798 42.70 -36.31 10.92
N ASN A 799 42.18 -36.10 12.12
CA ASN A 799 41.02 -36.86 12.61
C ASN A 799 39.68 -36.35 12.04
N ALA A 800 39.69 -35.20 11.39
CA ALA A 800 38.54 -34.56 10.76
C ALA A 800 38.97 -33.81 9.48
N PRO A 801 38.01 -33.45 8.60
CA PRO A 801 38.28 -32.69 7.38
C PRO A 801 39.07 -31.41 7.64
N VAL A 802 40.05 -31.08 6.80
CA VAL A 802 40.83 -29.85 6.96
C VAL A 802 40.01 -28.64 6.56
N ALA A 803 39.98 -27.64 7.44
CA ALA A 803 39.33 -26.35 7.20
C ALA A 803 40.33 -25.30 6.70
N LEU A 804 41.49 -25.18 7.35
CA LEU A 804 42.51 -24.18 7.03
C LEU A 804 43.92 -24.77 7.11
N LEU A 805 44.80 -24.26 6.25
CA LEU A 805 46.24 -24.51 6.26
C LEU A 805 46.99 -23.18 6.36
N GLY A 806 48.05 -23.14 7.15
CA GLY A 806 48.93 -21.98 7.26
C GLY A 806 50.37 -22.42 7.49
N SER A 807 51.32 -21.74 6.86
CA SER A 807 52.75 -22.02 7.04
C SER A 807 53.40 -21.03 7.98
N SER A 808 54.28 -21.52 8.85
CA SER A 808 55.13 -20.69 9.68
C SER A 808 56.37 -20.19 8.95
N ALA A 809 56.92 -19.06 9.40
CA ALA A 809 58.23 -18.58 8.96
C ALA A 809 59.36 -19.59 9.27
N GLU A 810 59.20 -20.41 10.32
CA GLU A 810 60.16 -21.45 10.72
C GLU A 810 60.04 -22.74 9.88
N GLY A 811 59.05 -22.82 8.98
CA GLY A 811 58.83 -23.98 8.10
C GLY A 811 57.88 -25.03 8.66
N ASP A 812 57.32 -24.82 9.85
CA ASP A 812 56.23 -25.65 10.38
C ASP A 812 54.91 -25.37 9.66
N LEU A 813 54.04 -26.38 9.60
CA LEU A 813 52.69 -26.29 9.06
C LEU A 813 51.66 -26.29 10.20
N PHE A 814 50.77 -25.32 10.19
CA PHE A 814 49.58 -25.30 11.03
C PHE A 814 48.37 -25.78 10.24
N VAL A 815 47.64 -26.71 10.83
CA VAL A 815 46.41 -27.27 10.24
C VAL A 815 45.29 -27.06 11.23
N ILE A 816 44.18 -26.47 10.80
CA ILE A 816 42.94 -26.45 11.57
C ILE A 816 41.93 -27.34 10.88
N ASP A 817 41.41 -28.33 11.61
CA ASP A 817 40.33 -29.18 11.13
C ASP A 817 38.94 -28.58 11.40
N ARG A 818 37.91 -29.15 10.77
CA ARG A 818 36.51 -28.74 10.97
C ARG A 818 35.98 -29.10 12.36
N ALA A 819 36.67 -29.94 13.13
CA ALA A 819 36.36 -30.19 14.55
C ALA A 819 36.95 -29.11 15.49
N ARG A 820 37.60 -28.08 14.91
CA ARG A 820 38.24 -26.94 15.57
C ARG A 820 39.49 -27.33 16.37
N PHE A 821 40.23 -28.34 15.92
CA PHE A 821 41.55 -28.65 16.46
C PHE A 821 42.65 -28.07 15.57
N GLN A 822 43.57 -27.32 16.19
CA GLN A 822 44.81 -26.88 15.58
C GLN A 822 45.91 -27.91 15.85
N TYR A 823 46.52 -28.38 14.76
CA TYR A 823 47.70 -29.22 14.73
C TYR A 823 48.90 -28.40 14.29
N ARG A 824 50.05 -28.62 14.91
CA ARG A 824 51.34 -28.14 14.40
C ARG A 824 52.10 -29.35 13.86
N ILE A 825 52.45 -29.32 12.58
CA ILE A 825 53.17 -30.37 11.87
C ILE A 825 54.55 -29.83 11.54
N GLY A 826 55.59 -30.53 11.99
CA GLY A 826 56.97 -30.14 11.76
C GLY A 826 57.38 -30.33 10.30
N THR A 827 58.54 -29.80 9.95
CA THR A 827 59.14 -29.97 8.61
C THR A 827 59.33 -31.45 8.21
N ASP A 828 59.44 -32.35 9.19
CA ASP A 828 59.56 -33.80 9.02
C ASP A 828 58.21 -34.52 8.80
N GLY A 829 57.10 -33.79 8.82
CA GLY A 829 55.74 -34.33 8.63
C GLY A 829 55.13 -34.96 9.88
N LYS A 830 55.75 -34.81 11.06
CA LYS A 830 55.21 -35.31 12.33
C LYS A 830 54.55 -34.21 13.14
N GLN A 831 53.51 -34.57 13.89
CA GLN A 831 52.86 -33.64 14.80
C GLN A 831 53.81 -33.23 15.93
N VAL A 832 53.95 -31.93 16.16
CA VAL A 832 54.78 -31.33 17.20
C VAL A 832 53.90 -30.83 18.34
N GLY A 833 53.89 -31.57 19.46
CA GLY A 833 53.03 -31.28 20.62
C GLY A 833 51.64 -31.90 20.48
N SER A 834 50.72 -31.55 21.39
CA SER A 834 49.32 -31.98 21.34
C SER A 834 48.46 -31.04 20.51
N ALA A 835 47.44 -31.58 19.82
CA ALA A 835 46.44 -30.75 19.15
C ALA A 835 45.67 -29.89 20.16
N VAL A 836 45.40 -28.64 19.81
CA VAL A 836 44.72 -27.68 20.71
C VAL A 836 43.38 -27.28 20.11
N ARG A 837 42.31 -27.33 20.91
CA ARG A 837 40.97 -26.97 20.45
C ARG A 837 40.76 -25.46 20.50
N LEU A 838 40.28 -24.87 19.40
CA LEU A 838 39.90 -23.47 19.32
C LEU A 838 38.53 -23.21 19.97
N PRO A 839 38.33 -22.05 20.60
CA PRO A 839 37.06 -21.69 21.24
C PRO A 839 35.96 -21.36 20.23
N GLY A 840 36.30 -21.02 18.98
CA GLY A 840 35.38 -20.65 17.90
C GLY A 840 35.88 -21.14 16.53
N GLU A 841 35.16 -20.79 15.47
CA GLU A 841 35.56 -21.10 14.09
C GLU A 841 36.66 -20.14 13.63
N ALA A 842 37.76 -20.71 13.12
CA ALA A 842 38.86 -19.92 12.58
C ALA A 842 38.55 -19.46 11.16
N LEU A 843 38.80 -18.17 10.91
CA LEU A 843 38.77 -17.53 9.61
C LEU A 843 40.15 -17.60 8.93
N GLN A 844 41.24 -17.43 9.69
CA GLN A 844 42.61 -17.51 9.16
C GLN A 844 43.63 -17.94 10.22
N ILE A 845 44.73 -18.56 9.78
CA ILE A 845 45.90 -18.90 10.60
C ILE A 845 47.06 -17.97 10.25
N LEU A 846 47.65 -17.32 11.25
CA LEU A 846 48.83 -16.47 11.10
C LEU A 846 50.13 -17.30 11.13
N PRO A 847 51.24 -16.81 10.54
CA PRO A 847 52.52 -17.55 10.49
C PRO A 847 53.12 -17.89 11.86
N ASP A 848 52.73 -17.19 12.92
CA ASP A 848 53.15 -17.47 14.28
C ASP A 848 52.24 -18.48 15.02
N GLY A 849 51.25 -19.03 14.32
CA GLY A 849 50.34 -20.04 14.85
C GLY A 849 49.11 -19.49 15.57
N ARG A 850 48.90 -18.16 15.59
CA ARG A 850 47.65 -17.57 16.08
C ARG A 850 46.52 -17.75 15.08
N ALA A 851 45.29 -17.86 15.57
CA ALA A 851 44.11 -18.00 14.73
C ALA A 851 43.18 -16.78 14.90
N LEU A 852 42.84 -16.13 13.80
CA LEU A 852 41.79 -15.12 13.76
C LEU A 852 40.45 -15.85 13.63
N LEU A 853 39.53 -15.61 14.56
CA LEU A 853 38.20 -16.20 14.56
C LEU A 853 37.21 -15.32 13.79
N HIS A 854 36.10 -15.92 13.33
CA HIS A 854 35.04 -15.20 12.62
C HIS A 854 34.40 -14.06 13.42
N ASP A 855 34.49 -14.09 14.76
CA ASP A 855 33.98 -13.05 15.65
C ASP A 855 35.01 -11.95 15.97
N GLY A 856 36.14 -11.90 15.25
CA GLY A 856 37.20 -10.91 15.42
C GLY A 856 38.16 -11.17 16.58
N ARG A 857 37.94 -12.22 17.37
CA ARG A 857 38.91 -12.59 18.43
C ARG A 857 40.14 -13.23 17.81
N MET A 858 41.31 -12.72 18.21
CA MET A 858 42.59 -13.35 17.91
C MET A 858 42.94 -14.32 19.04
N TRP A 859 43.04 -15.60 18.70
CA TRP A 859 43.25 -16.67 19.65
C TRP A 859 44.67 -17.24 19.55
N LYS A 860 45.28 -17.46 20.72
CA LYS A 860 46.49 -18.27 20.89
C LYS A 860 46.32 -19.19 22.11
N PRO A 861 47.04 -20.31 22.21
CA PRO A 861 47.01 -21.13 23.42
C PRO A 861 47.29 -20.28 24.68
N GLY A 862 46.32 -20.22 25.60
CA GLY A 862 46.43 -19.49 26.87
C GLY A 862 46.20 -17.98 26.80
N SER A 863 45.87 -17.38 25.66
CA SER A 863 45.61 -15.94 25.57
C SER A 863 44.70 -15.60 24.39
N MET A 864 43.83 -14.62 24.59
CA MET A 864 42.85 -14.18 23.60
C MET A 864 42.83 -12.66 23.62
N SER A 865 42.90 -12.02 22.46
CA SER A 865 42.76 -10.57 22.32
C SER A 865 41.56 -10.26 21.44
N LEU A 866 40.77 -9.28 21.86
CA LEU A 866 39.62 -8.80 21.09
C LEU A 866 40.12 -7.91 19.94
N GLY A 867 39.60 -8.13 18.74
CA GLY A 867 39.79 -7.26 17.59
C GLY A 867 38.46 -6.94 16.92
N PRO A 868 38.45 -6.03 15.95
CA PRO A 868 37.29 -5.75 15.10
C PRO A 868 36.80 -7.00 14.37
N VAL A 869 35.50 -7.09 14.14
CA VAL A 869 34.89 -8.24 13.45
C VAL A 869 35.19 -8.17 11.95
N PRO A 870 35.80 -9.21 11.35
CA PRO A 870 36.11 -9.24 9.93
C PRO A 870 34.84 -9.37 9.06
N SER A 871 34.69 -8.50 8.07
CA SER A 871 33.65 -8.59 7.03
C SER A 871 34.16 -9.22 5.72
N THR A 872 35.48 -9.35 5.55
CA THR A 872 36.11 -9.92 4.35
C THR A 872 37.13 -10.99 4.72
N THR A 873 37.49 -11.85 3.76
CA THR A 873 38.58 -12.82 3.93
C THR A 873 39.91 -12.09 4.12
N PRO A 874 40.66 -12.31 5.21
CA PRO A 874 41.85 -11.51 5.47
C PRO A 874 43.00 -11.85 4.52
N ARG A 875 43.78 -10.84 4.16
CA ARG A 875 44.99 -10.96 3.33
C ARG A 875 46.24 -10.81 4.20
N HIS A 876 47.25 -11.62 3.92
CA HIS A 876 48.55 -11.50 4.55
C HIS A 876 49.56 -10.82 3.61
N GLN A 877 50.23 -9.77 4.08
CA GLN A 877 51.31 -9.08 3.38
C GLN A 877 52.46 -8.81 4.36
N GLY A 878 53.61 -9.43 4.14
CA GLY A 878 54.75 -9.32 5.06
C GLY A 878 54.40 -9.85 6.47
N PRO A 879 54.59 -9.08 7.56
CA PRO A 879 54.18 -9.48 8.91
C PRO A 879 52.75 -9.00 9.29
N ARG A 880 52.01 -8.41 8.35
CA ARG A 880 50.71 -7.77 8.59
C ARG A 880 49.56 -8.56 7.98
N CYS A 881 48.43 -8.52 8.68
CA CYS A 881 47.19 -9.14 8.23
C CYS A 881 46.11 -8.05 8.11
N LEU A 882 45.55 -7.89 6.91
CA LEU A 882 44.61 -6.83 6.55
C LEU A 882 43.24 -7.43 6.25
N TYR A 883 42.19 -6.82 6.77
CA TYR A 883 40.81 -7.23 6.48
C TYR A 883 39.85 -6.05 6.60
N GLY A 884 38.78 -6.10 5.82
CA GLY A 884 37.61 -5.22 5.95
C GLY A 884 36.83 -5.47 7.23
N THR A 885 36.21 -4.41 7.76
CA THR A 885 35.22 -4.44 8.84
C THR A 885 33.93 -3.77 8.36
N GLU A 886 32.84 -3.85 9.13
CA GLU A 886 31.62 -3.10 8.80
C GLU A 886 31.82 -1.58 8.85
N SER A 887 32.77 -1.10 9.67
CA SER A 887 33.06 0.33 9.84
C SER A 887 34.19 0.85 8.95
N GLY A 888 34.90 -0.06 8.26
CA GLY A 888 35.98 0.28 7.35
C GLY A 888 36.94 -0.90 7.14
N TRP A 889 38.12 -0.83 7.73
CA TRP A 889 39.13 -1.87 7.64
C TRP A 889 40.02 -1.90 8.89
N ALA A 890 40.66 -3.05 9.12
CA ALA A 890 41.59 -3.24 10.21
C ALA A 890 42.89 -3.88 9.73
N VAL A 891 43.98 -3.49 10.40
CA VAL A 891 45.29 -4.08 10.24
C VAL A 891 45.74 -4.69 11.55
N PHE A 892 46.28 -5.89 11.44
CA PHE A 892 46.94 -6.57 12.53
C PHE A 892 48.45 -6.60 12.29
N ALA A 893 49.20 -6.00 13.21
CA ALA A 893 50.66 -5.98 13.19
C ALA A 893 51.19 -6.36 14.58
N GLY A 894 51.86 -7.50 14.71
CA GLY A 894 52.42 -7.93 15.99
C GLY A 894 51.34 -8.30 17.02
N SER A 895 51.22 -7.59 18.13
CA SER A 895 50.22 -7.86 19.19
C SER A 895 49.02 -6.91 19.18
N THR A 896 49.00 -5.93 18.28
CA THR A 896 47.99 -4.86 18.26
C THR A 896 47.18 -4.91 16.97
N THR A 897 45.86 -4.81 17.12
CA THR A 897 44.93 -4.61 16.01
C THR A 897 44.52 -3.14 15.99
N GLN A 898 44.64 -2.49 14.83
CA GLN A 898 44.21 -1.11 14.62
C GLN A 898 43.07 -1.11 13.59
N GLU A 899 41.98 -0.41 13.90
CA GLU A 899 40.86 -0.20 12.99
C GLU A 899 40.89 1.22 12.46
N HIS A 900 40.68 1.37 11.15
CA HIS A 900 40.60 2.65 10.47
C HIS A 900 39.21 2.78 9.84
N PRO A 901 38.48 3.86 10.13
CA PRO A 901 37.16 4.08 9.56
C PRO A 901 37.25 4.39 8.06
N SER A 902 36.25 3.95 7.30
CA SER A 902 36.07 4.30 5.90
C SER A 902 34.60 4.68 5.65
N PRO A 903 34.29 5.59 4.72
CA PRO A 903 32.92 5.99 4.38
C PRO A 903 32.00 4.82 3.98
N SER A 904 32.60 3.71 3.55
CA SER A 904 31.93 2.49 3.13
C SER A 904 32.71 1.28 3.63
N ALA A 905 32.00 0.21 3.96
CA ALA A 905 32.60 -1.07 4.32
C ALA A 905 33.45 -1.60 3.16
N ALA A 906 34.59 -2.23 3.47
CA ALA A 906 35.46 -2.79 2.43
C ALA A 906 34.78 -3.98 1.75
N ALA A 907 34.75 -3.97 0.41
CA ALA A 907 34.18 -5.02 -0.42
C ALA A 907 35.05 -6.28 -0.50
N CYS A 908 36.37 -6.10 -0.41
CA CYS A 908 37.36 -7.16 -0.45
C CYS A 908 38.52 -6.85 0.50
N ALA A 909 39.45 -7.81 0.66
CA ALA A 909 40.60 -7.63 1.53
C ALA A 909 41.44 -6.40 1.09
N PRO A 910 41.79 -5.47 2.00
CA PRO A 910 42.65 -4.34 1.69
C PRO A 910 44.02 -4.76 1.15
N LEU A 911 44.68 -3.85 0.45
CA LEU A 911 45.95 -4.07 -0.23
C LEU A 911 46.94 -2.96 0.16
N GLU A 912 48.07 -3.29 0.78
CA GLU A 912 49.15 -2.32 1.02
C GLU A 912 49.70 -1.77 -0.28
N SER A 913 50.06 -0.49 -0.25
CA SER A 913 50.67 0.23 -1.36
C SER A 913 52.12 -0.19 -1.62
N SER A 914 52.64 0.11 -2.82
CA SER A 914 54.04 -0.15 -3.15
C SER A 914 55.05 0.75 -2.41
N SER A 915 54.61 1.87 -1.80
CA SER A 915 55.49 2.83 -1.14
C SER A 915 56.09 2.33 0.18
N GLY A 916 55.48 1.33 0.82
CA GLY A 916 55.95 0.78 2.09
C GLY A 916 55.85 1.75 3.28
N ASP A 917 55.16 2.88 3.12
CA ASP A 917 54.93 3.90 4.16
C ASP A 917 53.76 3.54 5.11
N GLY A 918 53.08 2.42 4.85
CA GLY A 918 51.90 1.96 5.57
C GLY A 918 50.57 2.43 4.96
N SER A 919 50.59 3.10 3.81
CA SER A 919 49.37 3.40 3.07
C SER A 919 48.72 2.14 2.49
N THR A 920 47.39 2.13 2.48
CA THR A 920 46.59 0.95 2.16
C THR A 920 45.43 1.32 1.25
N TRP A 921 45.28 0.55 0.18
CA TRP A 921 44.16 0.61 -0.75
C TRP A 921 42.97 -0.19 -0.23
N VAL A 922 41.81 0.46 -0.18
CA VAL A 922 40.56 -0.09 0.33
C VAL A 922 39.49 0.13 -0.72
N ALA A 923 38.94 -0.96 -1.28
CA ALA A 923 37.81 -0.88 -2.17
C ALA A 923 36.52 -0.95 -1.37
N GLY A 924 35.67 0.08 -1.44
CA GLY A 924 34.38 0.10 -0.76
C GLY A 924 33.28 -0.63 -1.54
N ILE A 925 32.23 -1.06 -0.83
CA ILE A 925 31.01 -1.61 -1.45
C ILE A 925 30.25 -0.57 -2.29
N ASP A 926 30.59 0.71 -2.15
CA ASP A 926 30.12 1.82 -2.99
C ASP A 926 30.81 1.88 -4.37
N GLY A 927 31.74 0.97 -4.66
CA GLY A 927 32.44 0.93 -5.95
C GLY A 927 33.53 2.00 -6.08
N ILE A 928 34.03 2.52 -4.96
CA ILE A 928 35.11 3.50 -4.91
C ILE A 928 36.34 2.85 -4.25
N LEU A 929 37.50 2.95 -4.92
CA LEU A 929 38.80 2.55 -4.41
C LEU A 929 39.49 3.75 -3.73
N ARG A 930 39.86 3.60 -2.46
CA ARG A 930 40.41 4.67 -1.63
C ARG A 930 41.83 4.32 -1.19
N LEU A 931 42.73 5.31 -1.23
CA LEU A 931 44.06 5.20 -0.63
C LEU A 931 44.02 5.84 0.75
N HIS A 932 44.18 5.03 1.79
CA HIS A 932 44.37 5.50 3.16
C HIS A 932 45.87 5.65 3.44
N ASP A 933 46.28 6.72 4.10
CA ASP A 933 47.65 6.82 4.64
C ASP A 933 47.83 5.91 5.87
N SER A 934 49.02 5.91 6.47
CA SER A 934 49.33 5.12 7.66
C SER A 934 48.53 5.49 8.92
N ASN A 935 47.83 6.63 8.91
CA ASN A 935 46.92 7.03 9.98
C ASN A 935 45.45 6.70 9.66
N GLY A 936 45.16 6.17 8.47
CA GLY A 936 43.81 5.88 8.00
C GLY A 936 43.11 7.06 7.32
N VAL A 937 43.79 8.16 7.03
CA VAL A 937 43.20 9.31 6.34
C VAL A 937 43.17 9.06 4.84
N ILE A 938 42.02 9.30 4.20
CA ILE A 938 41.86 9.15 2.75
C ILE A 938 42.65 10.24 2.05
N THR A 939 43.66 9.85 1.28
CA THR A 939 44.51 10.74 0.49
C THR A 939 44.09 10.79 -0.98
N SER A 940 43.38 9.76 -1.46
CA SER A 940 42.99 9.65 -2.85
C SER A 940 41.80 8.72 -3.06
N GLU A 941 40.99 8.98 -4.08
CA GLU A 941 39.86 8.14 -4.48
C GLU A 941 39.86 7.88 -6.00
N VAL A 942 39.39 6.69 -6.39
CA VAL A 942 39.22 6.24 -7.77
C VAL A 942 37.87 5.54 -7.89
N GLU A 943 37.02 6.01 -8.79
CA GLU A 943 35.69 5.45 -9.02
C GLU A 943 35.80 4.26 -10.00
N LEU A 944 35.47 3.06 -9.50
CA LEU A 944 35.53 1.82 -10.27
C LEU A 944 34.24 1.60 -11.07
N GLY A 945 33.11 2.07 -10.52
CA GLY A 945 31.77 1.95 -11.10
C GLY A 945 31.07 0.61 -10.86
N ALA A 946 31.73 -0.34 -10.18
CA ALA A 946 31.14 -1.58 -9.66
C ALA A 946 31.94 -2.04 -8.43
N ILE A 947 31.41 -3.01 -7.68
CA ILE A 947 32.04 -3.53 -6.45
C ILE A 947 33.28 -4.36 -6.81
N ALA A 948 34.40 -4.13 -6.11
CA ALA A 948 35.61 -4.92 -6.27
C ALA A 948 35.50 -6.27 -5.56
N ILE A 949 35.87 -7.34 -6.26
CA ILE A 949 35.98 -8.71 -5.74
C ILE A 949 37.38 -8.96 -5.16
N ASP A 950 38.41 -8.50 -5.86
CA ASP A 950 39.80 -8.71 -5.45
C ASP A 950 40.73 -7.58 -5.95
N LEU A 951 41.82 -7.38 -5.22
CA LEU A 951 42.88 -6.40 -5.49
C LEU A 951 44.23 -7.10 -5.59
N GLN A 952 45.00 -6.80 -6.64
CA GLN A 952 46.35 -7.31 -6.83
C GLN A 952 47.32 -6.17 -7.17
N LEU A 953 48.52 -6.22 -6.60
CA LEU A 953 49.58 -5.24 -6.87
C LEU A 953 50.62 -5.85 -7.81
N SER A 954 50.84 -5.22 -8.96
CA SER A 954 51.93 -5.55 -9.89
C SER A 954 53.27 -5.02 -9.40
N GLU A 955 54.37 -5.68 -9.75
CA GLU A 955 55.74 -5.21 -9.49
C GLU A 955 56.02 -3.81 -10.07
N GLN A 956 55.26 -3.39 -11.09
CA GLN A 956 55.37 -2.06 -11.69
C GLN A 956 54.54 -0.97 -10.97
N GLY A 957 53.94 -1.27 -9.81
CA GLY A 957 53.10 -0.30 -9.08
C GLY A 957 51.73 -0.07 -9.75
N ARG A 958 51.14 -1.13 -10.33
CA ARG A 958 49.78 -1.09 -10.88
C ARG A 958 48.83 -1.89 -10.00
N ILE A 959 47.66 -1.31 -9.74
CA ILE A 959 46.62 -1.93 -8.94
C ILE A 959 45.60 -2.52 -9.89
N LEU A 960 45.55 -3.84 -9.92
CA LEU A 960 44.59 -4.60 -10.71
C LEU A 960 43.37 -4.87 -9.85
N VAL A 961 42.24 -4.35 -10.30
CA VAL A 961 40.96 -4.44 -9.60
C VAL A 961 40.04 -5.32 -10.39
N THR A 962 39.65 -6.45 -9.81
CA THR A 962 38.66 -7.35 -10.41
C THR A 962 37.28 -6.95 -9.92
N LEU A 963 36.36 -6.61 -10.81
CA LEU A 963 35.03 -6.12 -10.50
C LEU A 963 33.96 -7.22 -10.61
N SER A 964 32.90 -7.06 -9.83
CA SER A 964 31.74 -7.96 -9.75
C SER A 964 30.92 -8.06 -11.03
N ASP A 965 30.97 -7.06 -11.90
CA ASP A 965 30.33 -7.06 -13.21
C ASP A 965 31.17 -7.72 -14.31
N GLY A 966 32.27 -8.38 -13.93
CA GLY A 966 33.16 -9.08 -14.86
C GLY A 966 34.19 -8.17 -15.54
N ARG A 967 34.37 -6.92 -15.10
CA ARG A 967 35.44 -6.06 -15.62
C ARG A 967 36.72 -6.19 -14.79
N LEU A 968 37.86 -6.20 -15.47
CA LEU A 968 39.18 -6.04 -14.89
C LEU A 968 39.65 -4.61 -15.15
N CYS A 969 39.96 -3.87 -14.09
CA CYS A 969 40.42 -2.50 -14.14
C CYS A 969 41.91 -2.42 -13.77
N ASP A 970 42.64 -1.62 -14.53
CA ASP A 970 44.02 -1.24 -14.22
C ASP A 970 44.02 0.18 -13.67
N VAL A 971 44.50 0.34 -12.43
CA VAL A 971 44.56 1.61 -11.73
C VAL A 971 46.01 1.94 -11.43
N GLU A 972 46.43 3.15 -11.77
CA GLU A 972 47.77 3.63 -11.46
C GLU A 972 47.90 3.92 -9.95
N GLU A 973 48.91 3.34 -9.33
CA GLU A 973 49.33 3.78 -8.02
C GLU A 973 50.10 5.09 -8.16
N LEU A 974 49.65 6.15 -7.47
CA LEU A 974 50.33 7.44 -7.52
C LEU A 974 51.71 7.32 -6.85
N GLN A 975 52.75 7.17 -7.66
CA GLN A 975 54.07 7.72 -7.36
C GLN A 975 54.51 8.65 -8.51
N ARG A 976 53.84 9.80 -8.64
CA ARG A 976 54.40 11.11 -9.04
C ARG A 976 53.36 12.21 -9.15
#